data_AF-A0A6B2DYV5-F1
#
_entry.id   AF-A0A6B2DYV5-F1
#
_cell.length_a   1.000
_cell.length_b   1.000
_cell.length_c   1.000
_cell.angle_alpha   90.00
_cell.angle_beta   90.00
_cell.angle_gamma   90.00
#
_symmetry.space_group_name_H-M   'P 1'
#
loop_
_entity.id
_entity.type
_entity.pdbx_description
1 polymer ?
#
loop_
_entity_poly.entity_id
_entity_poly.type
_entity_poly.pdbx_seq_one_letter_code
_entity_poly.pdbx_strand_id
1 'polypeptide(L)'
;MRRLFTALLAAALSIATAIVLVLSAQPASAATLTRVTDFGSNPSNLNMYTYVPDRLAAKPALLVAVHYCTGSASAVFNGYARDYVTAADQYGYVIVFPEATRSGQCFDVSSPQALTRGGGSDPVGILSMVNWAKQRYNVDPARVFVTGFSSGAMMTNVLAAEYPDVFAAGSAFMGVPAGCFATTDGSSWNSQCSSGQLIKTAQQWGDQARQMSGGRSGPYPRMQLWHGTADDTLRYPNFGEEIKQWTNLQGVSQTPSSSDAPQSGWTRTRYGGTGVQAPVEGISVQGAGHSLPQSGMVAYAIAFLGLNSGGTSTTTTTSPPPASGTTLGSAASGTGRYFGTAVSASKLSDSVYTGILSREFSMVTPENEMKIDATEPTQGQFSYGNADRIVSQATSQGARMRGHTLAWYSQQPGWMQNMEGAALRSAMLNHITQVAGHYSGKIYAWDVVNEAFADGGSGARRDSNLQRTGDDWIEAAFRAARAADPNAKLCYNDYNTDDWNQAKTQAVYRMVQDFKSRGVPIDCVGFQSHFNPNSPVPSNYRTTLQNFADLGVDVQITELDIEGSGTAQADNYRTVTNACLAVARCTGMTVWGIRDTDSWRASATPLLFDGNGQKKAAYTAVLDALNGGTTPPPTTTTTPPPPTTTTTPPPGGCTGTYLKTAEWNVGFNGQVTVTGSNNWVLTITFHAPQKVIGSWNYTGTWDSTGYVLTARPNGSGNVIGFTVQHGGNLTAPTVTCSAG
;
A
#
# COMPACT_ATOMS: atom_id res chain seq x y z
N MET A 1 57.62 -30.00 42.59
CA MET A 1 56.15 -30.01 42.80
C MET A 1 55.48 -28.65 42.56
N ARG A 2 55.78 -27.94 41.45
CA ARG A 2 55.06 -26.69 41.09
C ARG A 2 54.95 -26.44 39.58
N ARG A 3 55.24 -27.46 38.76
CA ARG A 3 55.16 -27.41 37.28
C ARG A 3 54.35 -28.55 36.66
N LEU A 4 53.70 -29.39 37.47
CA LEU A 4 52.83 -30.48 37.02
C LEU A 4 51.34 -30.28 37.34
N PHE A 5 50.97 -29.20 38.03
CA PHE A 5 49.57 -28.89 38.37
C PHE A 5 48.91 -27.86 37.43
N THR A 6 49.67 -27.20 36.56
CA THR A 6 49.13 -26.23 35.59
C THR A 6 48.76 -26.84 34.23
N ALA A 7 49.19 -28.07 33.94
CA ALA A 7 48.87 -28.76 32.69
C ALA A 7 47.53 -29.54 32.74
N LEU A 8 47.01 -29.85 33.93
CA LEU A 8 45.77 -30.61 34.11
C LEU A 8 44.50 -29.75 34.22
N LEU A 9 44.60 -28.43 34.47
CA LEU A 9 43.44 -27.53 34.38
C LEU A 9 43.17 -27.01 32.95
N ALA A 10 44.15 -27.06 32.04
CA ALA A 10 43.97 -26.61 30.66
C ALA A 10 43.31 -27.68 29.76
N ALA A 11 43.37 -28.96 30.13
CA ALA A 11 42.76 -30.06 29.37
C ALA A 11 41.32 -30.42 29.82
N ALA A 12 40.91 -30.03 31.03
CA ALA A 12 39.53 -30.23 31.51
C ALA A 12 38.58 -29.10 31.05
N LEU A 13 39.11 -27.91 30.76
CA LEU A 13 38.31 -26.78 30.25
C LEU A 13 38.20 -26.76 28.72
N SER A 14 38.76 -27.74 28.03
CA SER A 14 38.69 -27.89 26.56
C SER A 14 37.89 -29.13 26.12
N ILE A 15 37.42 -29.94 27.06
CA ILE A 15 36.45 -31.04 26.80
C ILE A 15 35.03 -30.66 27.24
N ALA A 16 34.86 -29.66 28.13
CA ALA A 16 33.54 -29.14 28.51
C ALA A 16 32.96 -28.11 27.52
N THR A 17 33.78 -27.55 26.61
CA THR A 17 33.35 -26.56 25.60
C THR A 17 33.10 -27.17 24.22
N ALA A 18 33.31 -28.48 24.07
CA ALA A 18 33.10 -29.21 22.82
C ALA A 18 31.83 -30.08 22.81
N ILE A 19 31.00 -30.05 23.87
CA ILE A 19 29.74 -30.83 23.97
C ILE A 19 28.48 -29.93 23.90
N VAL A 20 28.60 -28.62 23.63
CA VAL A 20 27.43 -27.70 23.60
C VAL A 20 27.11 -27.11 22.21
N LEU A 21 27.86 -27.40 21.14
CA LEU A 21 27.60 -26.83 19.80
C LEU A 21 27.58 -27.85 18.67
N VAL A 22 26.89 -28.97 18.89
CA VAL A 22 26.29 -29.75 17.80
C VAL A 22 24.78 -29.83 18.02
N LEU A 23 24.13 -28.66 18.13
CA LEU A 23 22.80 -28.53 17.56
C LEU A 23 23.05 -28.45 16.05
N SER A 24 23.05 -29.61 15.40
CA SER A 24 22.83 -29.68 13.96
C SER A 24 21.69 -28.72 13.63
N ALA A 25 21.96 -27.68 12.84
CA ALA A 25 20.91 -26.88 12.24
C ALA A 25 19.99 -27.89 11.54
N GLN A 26 18.82 -28.15 12.12
CA GLN A 26 17.85 -28.97 11.45
C GLN A 26 17.54 -28.25 10.13
N PRO A 27 17.52 -28.96 8.99
CA PRO A 27 17.04 -28.33 7.77
C PRO A 27 15.69 -27.71 8.10
N ALA A 28 15.51 -26.43 7.77
CA ALA A 28 14.22 -25.77 7.88
C ALA A 28 13.24 -26.59 7.03
N SER A 29 12.41 -27.39 7.71
CA SER A 29 11.38 -28.17 7.03
C SER A 29 10.34 -27.16 6.62
N ALA A 30 10.12 -26.94 5.32
CA ALA A 30 9.02 -26.11 4.87
C ALA A 30 7.75 -26.58 5.59
N ALA A 31 7.10 -25.69 6.35
CA ALA A 31 5.87 -26.03 7.04
C ALA A 31 4.88 -26.61 6.02
N THR A 32 4.33 -27.78 6.30
CA THR A 32 3.39 -28.46 5.42
C THR A 32 2.03 -28.55 6.08
N LEU A 33 1.00 -28.65 5.24
CA LEU A 33 -0.37 -28.80 5.69
C LEU A 33 -0.49 -30.09 6.54
N THR A 34 -0.83 -29.95 7.82
CA THR A 34 -0.92 -31.07 8.75
C THR A 34 -2.38 -31.42 9.03
N ARG A 35 -2.77 -32.68 8.83
CA ARG A 35 -4.13 -33.14 9.16
C ARG A 35 -4.31 -33.32 10.66
N VAL A 36 -5.44 -32.87 11.18
CA VAL A 36 -5.85 -33.02 12.57
C VAL A 36 -7.15 -33.81 12.62
N THR A 37 -7.20 -34.88 13.40
CA THR A 37 -8.35 -35.79 13.46
C THR A 37 -9.15 -35.72 14.76
N ASP A 38 -8.58 -35.16 15.83
CA ASP A 38 -9.20 -35.07 17.15
C ASP A 38 -9.30 -33.60 17.61
N PHE A 39 -10.22 -32.86 16.96
CA PHE A 39 -10.44 -31.43 17.19
C PHE A 39 -11.78 -31.12 17.89
N GLY A 40 -12.49 -32.14 18.39
CA GLY A 40 -13.75 -32.00 19.11
C GLY A 40 -14.99 -32.28 18.25
N SER A 41 -16.12 -31.65 18.63
CA SER A 41 -17.43 -31.91 18.01
C SER A 41 -17.42 -31.68 16.50
N ASN A 42 -17.74 -32.72 15.74
CA ASN A 42 -17.70 -32.69 14.28
C ASN A 42 -18.93 -33.38 13.68
N PRO A 43 -20.12 -32.77 13.79
CA PRO A 43 -21.39 -33.43 13.44
C PRO A 43 -21.52 -33.74 11.95
N SER A 44 -20.80 -33.01 11.09
CA SER A 44 -20.78 -33.21 9.64
C SER A 44 -19.58 -33.99 9.12
N ASN A 45 -18.75 -34.55 10.00
CA ASN A 45 -17.55 -35.31 9.63
C ASN A 45 -16.59 -34.53 8.70
N LEU A 46 -16.34 -33.25 9.00
CA LEU A 46 -15.35 -32.43 8.30
C LEU A 46 -13.93 -32.94 8.56
N ASN A 47 -13.02 -32.72 7.62
CA ASN A 47 -11.59 -32.80 7.87
C ASN A 47 -11.07 -31.46 8.39
N MET A 48 -10.06 -31.49 9.26
CA MET A 48 -9.31 -30.30 9.67
C MET A 48 -7.87 -30.45 9.22
N TYR A 49 -7.32 -29.37 8.66
CA TYR A 49 -5.89 -29.23 8.47
C TYR A 49 -5.39 -27.92 9.05
N THR A 50 -4.12 -27.89 9.42
CA THR A 50 -3.46 -26.70 9.94
C THR A 50 -2.20 -26.39 9.18
N TYR A 51 -1.94 -25.10 9.01
CA TYR A 51 -0.63 -24.56 8.69
C TYR A 51 -0.11 -23.76 9.87
N VAL A 52 1.10 -24.10 10.32
CA VAL A 52 1.79 -23.41 11.41
C VAL A 52 3.17 -23.02 10.88
N PRO A 53 3.48 -21.71 10.79
CA PRO A 53 4.78 -21.26 10.30
C PRO A 53 5.88 -21.63 11.30
N ASP A 54 7.13 -21.76 10.82
CA ASP A 54 8.30 -22.06 11.67
C ASP A 54 8.50 -21.02 12.78
N ARG A 55 8.10 -19.78 12.52
CA ARG A 55 8.18 -18.65 13.45
C ARG A 55 6.78 -18.21 13.87
N LEU A 56 6.26 -18.84 14.92
CA LEU A 56 4.98 -18.48 15.49
C LEU A 56 5.12 -17.27 16.43
N ALA A 57 4.20 -16.31 16.36
CA ALA A 57 4.14 -15.20 17.32
C ALA A 57 3.75 -15.72 18.72
N ALA A 58 4.11 -14.98 19.78
CA ALA A 58 3.87 -15.40 21.16
C ALA A 58 2.36 -15.55 21.51
N LYS A 59 1.53 -14.68 20.91
CA LYS A 59 0.07 -14.78 20.90
C LYS A 59 -0.39 -14.64 19.45
N PRO A 60 -0.36 -15.73 18.67
CA PRO A 60 -0.60 -15.65 17.23
C PRO A 60 -2.05 -15.29 16.93
N ALA A 61 -2.28 -14.65 15.79
CA ALA A 61 -3.62 -14.62 15.22
C ALA A 61 -4.01 -16.03 14.73
N LEU A 62 -5.30 -16.21 14.48
CA LEU A 62 -5.84 -17.41 13.85
C LEU A 62 -6.67 -17.01 12.63
N LEU A 63 -6.37 -17.58 11.47
CA LEU A 63 -7.18 -17.47 10.27
C LEU A 63 -7.86 -18.81 9.97
N VAL A 64 -9.16 -18.81 9.77
CA VAL A 64 -9.89 -19.94 9.17
C VAL A 64 -10.04 -19.67 7.67
N ALA A 65 -9.47 -20.52 6.82
CA ALA A 65 -9.51 -20.39 5.37
C ALA A 65 -10.40 -21.47 4.74
N VAL A 66 -11.59 -21.09 4.31
CA VAL A 66 -12.68 -22.00 3.90
C VAL A 66 -12.74 -22.16 2.38
N HIS A 67 -12.74 -23.40 1.90
CA HIS A 67 -12.68 -23.68 0.46
C HIS A 67 -14.02 -23.57 -0.28
N TYR A 68 -13.94 -23.46 -1.60
CA TYR A 68 -15.07 -23.46 -2.53
C TYR A 68 -15.63 -24.88 -2.75
N CYS A 69 -16.85 -25.01 -3.27
CA CYS A 69 -17.41 -26.31 -3.69
C CYS A 69 -16.45 -27.02 -4.64
N THR A 70 -16.33 -28.35 -4.57
CA THR A 70 -15.34 -29.17 -5.29
C THR A 70 -13.86 -28.94 -4.92
N GLY A 71 -13.60 -27.96 -4.05
CA GLY A 71 -12.28 -27.67 -3.52
C GLY A 71 -11.85 -28.63 -2.41
N SER A 72 -10.64 -28.40 -1.92
CA SER A 72 -10.04 -29.11 -0.79
C SER A 72 -9.16 -28.17 0.02
N ALA A 73 -8.77 -28.58 1.23
CA ALA A 73 -7.83 -27.81 2.04
C ALA A 73 -6.49 -27.62 1.30
N SER A 74 -6.01 -28.65 0.61
CA SER A 74 -4.77 -28.57 -0.18
C SER A 74 -4.91 -27.66 -1.41
N ALA A 75 -6.05 -27.67 -2.11
CA ALA A 75 -6.26 -26.82 -3.27
C ALA A 75 -6.24 -25.33 -2.89
N VAL A 76 -6.88 -24.96 -1.78
CA VAL A 76 -6.87 -23.58 -1.29
C VAL A 76 -5.51 -23.19 -0.75
N PHE A 77 -4.84 -24.07 0.01
CA PHE A 77 -3.48 -23.83 0.51
C PHE A 77 -2.47 -23.54 -0.62
N ASN A 78 -2.55 -24.29 -1.72
CA ASN A 78 -1.67 -24.12 -2.88
C ASN A 78 -2.17 -23.04 -3.88
N GLY A 79 -3.40 -22.57 -3.72
CA GLY A 79 -4.07 -21.64 -4.63
C GLY A 79 -4.49 -20.35 -3.93
N TYR A 80 -5.80 -20.14 -3.74
CA TYR A 80 -6.35 -18.88 -3.27
C TYR A 80 -5.85 -18.39 -1.91
N ALA A 81 -5.40 -19.29 -1.04
CA ALA A 81 -4.84 -18.90 0.25
C ALA A 81 -3.31 -18.78 0.27
N ARG A 82 -2.63 -18.89 -0.87
CA ARG A 82 -1.17 -18.89 -0.92
C ARG A 82 -0.57 -17.61 -0.31
N ASP A 83 -1.16 -16.45 -0.58
CA ASP A 83 -0.70 -15.19 -0.02
C ASP A 83 -0.94 -15.10 1.49
N TYR A 84 -2.00 -15.74 2.02
CA TYR A 84 -2.19 -15.88 3.46
C TYR A 84 -1.10 -16.77 4.08
N VAL A 85 -0.73 -17.87 3.42
CA VAL A 85 0.37 -18.75 3.89
C VAL A 85 1.68 -17.97 3.95
N THR A 86 2.02 -17.23 2.89
CA THR A 86 3.21 -16.36 2.87
C THR A 86 3.17 -15.32 3.99
N ALA A 87 2.01 -14.70 4.24
CA ALA A 87 1.84 -13.78 5.34
C ALA A 87 1.91 -14.46 6.71
N ALA A 88 1.47 -15.72 6.85
CA ALA A 88 1.62 -16.49 8.07
C ALA A 88 3.10 -16.73 8.39
N ASP A 89 3.92 -17.06 7.40
CA ASP A 89 5.38 -17.18 7.57
C ASP A 89 6.03 -15.88 8.02
N GLN A 90 5.54 -14.76 7.50
CA GLN A 90 6.07 -13.44 7.82
C GLN A 90 5.64 -12.92 9.20
N TYR A 91 4.37 -13.10 9.55
CA TYR A 91 3.75 -12.44 10.72
C TYR A 91 3.45 -13.42 11.87
N GLY A 92 3.68 -14.71 11.67
CA GLY A 92 3.64 -15.74 12.71
C GLY A 92 2.23 -16.05 13.22
N TYR A 93 1.26 -16.24 12.33
CA TYR A 93 -0.10 -16.66 12.71
C TYR A 93 -0.45 -18.07 12.22
N VAL A 94 -1.45 -18.70 12.84
CA VAL A 94 -1.91 -20.05 12.48
C VAL A 94 -3.02 -19.97 11.43
N ILE A 95 -3.04 -20.89 10.47
CA ILE A 95 -4.16 -21.06 9.55
C ILE A 95 -4.81 -22.43 9.76
N VAL A 96 -6.13 -22.45 9.89
CA VAL A 96 -6.97 -23.65 9.90
C VAL A 96 -7.72 -23.74 8.57
N PHE A 97 -7.63 -24.90 7.93
CA PHE A 97 -8.32 -25.22 6.69
C PHE A 97 -9.36 -26.32 6.98
N PRO A 98 -10.64 -25.96 7.20
CA PRO A 98 -11.71 -26.94 7.23
C PRO A 98 -11.90 -27.52 5.83
N GLU A 99 -12.22 -28.81 5.75
CA GLU A 99 -12.49 -29.49 4.48
C GLU A 99 -13.80 -30.30 4.55
N ALA A 100 -14.73 -29.98 3.66
CA ALA A 100 -16.01 -30.66 3.53
C ALA A 100 -15.84 -32.02 2.85
N THR A 101 -16.34 -33.08 3.48
CA THR A 101 -16.17 -34.48 3.04
C THR A 101 -17.35 -35.04 2.26
N ARG A 102 -18.47 -34.31 2.23
CA ARG A 102 -19.69 -34.68 1.50
C ARG A 102 -19.51 -34.58 -0.01
N SER A 103 -20.40 -35.24 -0.75
CA SER A 103 -20.44 -35.15 -2.22
C SER A 103 -20.56 -33.69 -2.67
N GLY A 104 -19.76 -33.30 -3.67
CA GLY A 104 -19.64 -31.92 -4.15
C GLY A 104 -18.76 -31.00 -3.29
N GLN A 105 -18.26 -31.48 -2.14
CA GLN A 105 -17.38 -30.73 -1.22
C GLN A 105 -17.84 -29.29 -0.94
N CYS A 106 -19.15 -29.06 -0.90
CA CYS A 106 -19.70 -27.78 -0.48
C CYS A 106 -19.91 -27.78 1.04
N PHE A 107 -19.76 -26.61 1.65
CA PHE A 107 -20.19 -26.41 3.04
C PHE A 107 -21.71 -26.25 3.10
N ASP A 108 -22.33 -26.82 4.12
CA ASP A 108 -23.74 -26.63 4.39
C ASP A 108 -23.98 -25.20 4.90
N VAL A 109 -24.63 -24.40 4.07
CA VAL A 109 -25.04 -23.01 4.34
C VAL A 109 -26.53 -22.82 4.12
N SER A 110 -27.27 -23.94 4.09
CA SER A 110 -28.66 -24.01 3.62
C SER A 110 -29.60 -24.59 4.66
N SER A 111 -29.15 -25.59 5.42
CA SER A 111 -30.02 -26.28 6.37
C SER A 111 -30.32 -25.40 7.59
N PRO A 112 -31.46 -25.62 8.27
CA PRO A 112 -31.73 -24.98 9.57
C PRO A 112 -30.62 -25.22 10.60
N GLN A 113 -29.97 -26.40 10.57
CA GLN A 113 -28.87 -26.78 11.45
C GLN A 113 -27.60 -25.96 11.21
N ALA A 114 -27.34 -25.60 9.95
CA ALA A 114 -26.20 -24.77 9.56
C ALA A 114 -26.47 -23.26 9.67
N LEU A 115 -27.71 -22.86 9.94
CA LEU A 115 -28.11 -21.46 10.10
C LEU A 115 -28.57 -21.16 11.53
N THR A 116 -28.15 -22.00 12.47
CA THR A 116 -28.44 -21.86 13.89
C THR A 116 -27.17 -22.16 14.65
N ARG A 117 -26.73 -21.21 15.49
CA ARG A 117 -25.57 -21.41 16.38
C ARG A 117 -25.73 -22.71 17.17
N GLY A 118 -24.76 -23.60 17.06
CA GLY A 118 -24.81 -24.91 17.73
C GLY A 118 -25.80 -25.91 17.13
N GLY A 119 -26.36 -25.63 15.95
CA GLY A 119 -27.45 -26.40 15.32
C GLY A 119 -27.04 -27.77 14.78
N GLY A 120 -25.78 -28.17 14.92
CA GLY A 120 -25.31 -29.52 14.59
C GLY A 120 -24.94 -29.72 13.12
N SER A 121 -24.43 -28.70 12.43
CA SER A 121 -23.87 -28.81 11.08
C SER A 121 -22.44 -28.24 11.01
N ASP A 122 -21.96 -27.93 9.80
CA ASP A 122 -20.59 -27.49 9.51
C ASP A 122 -20.06 -26.36 10.41
N PRO A 123 -20.84 -25.31 10.75
CA PRO A 123 -20.36 -24.25 11.63
C PRO A 123 -19.90 -24.75 13.00
N VAL A 124 -20.53 -25.81 13.54
CA VAL A 124 -20.13 -26.44 14.82
C VAL A 124 -18.78 -27.14 14.69
N GLY A 125 -18.55 -27.83 13.59
CA GLY A 125 -17.26 -28.47 13.29
C GLY A 125 -16.16 -27.43 13.20
N ILE A 126 -16.38 -26.36 12.42
CA ILE A 126 -15.40 -25.27 12.23
C ILE A 126 -15.12 -24.54 13.55
N LEU A 127 -16.14 -24.28 14.37
CA LEU A 127 -15.93 -23.69 15.70
C LEU A 127 -15.09 -24.60 16.61
N SER A 128 -15.27 -25.91 16.53
CA SER A 128 -14.45 -26.87 17.28
C SER A 128 -12.99 -26.81 16.83
N MET A 129 -12.72 -26.69 15.53
CA MET A 129 -11.37 -26.47 14.99
C MET A 129 -10.75 -25.15 15.51
N VAL A 130 -11.53 -24.06 15.57
CA VAL A 130 -11.09 -22.79 16.14
C VAL A 130 -10.71 -22.94 17.61
N ASN A 131 -11.57 -23.57 18.41
CA ASN A 131 -11.32 -23.79 19.84
C ASN A 131 -10.10 -24.68 20.07
N TRP A 132 -9.95 -25.74 19.28
CA TRP A 132 -8.77 -26.61 19.31
C TRP A 132 -7.49 -25.81 19.01
N ALA A 133 -7.49 -25.00 17.94
CA ALA A 133 -6.33 -24.20 17.58
C ALA A 133 -5.98 -23.16 18.65
N LYS A 134 -6.99 -22.53 19.26
CA LYS A 134 -6.80 -21.60 20.38
C LYS A 134 -6.09 -22.24 21.57
N GLN A 135 -6.52 -23.44 21.95
CA GLN A 135 -5.91 -24.19 23.05
C GLN A 135 -4.50 -24.67 22.70
N ARG A 136 -4.29 -25.12 21.45
CA ARG A 136 -3.03 -25.74 21.02
C ARG A 136 -1.89 -24.75 20.80
N TYR A 137 -2.20 -23.54 20.37
CA TYR A 137 -1.22 -22.55 19.89
C TYR A 137 -1.23 -21.20 20.63
N ASN A 138 -1.93 -21.11 21.77
CA ASN A 138 -2.02 -19.87 22.57
C ASN A 138 -2.50 -18.65 21.75
N VAL A 139 -3.43 -18.87 20.84
CA VAL A 139 -3.99 -17.85 19.93
C VAL A 139 -4.56 -16.68 20.73
N ASP A 140 -4.33 -15.45 20.26
CA ASP A 140 -4.99 -14.26 20.79
C ASP A 140 -6.50 -14.33 20.49
N PRO A 141 -7.37 -14.44 21.51
CA PRO A 141 -8.81 -14.55 21.29
C PRO A 141 -9.43 -13.31 20.62
N ALA A 142 -8.75 -12.15 20.64
CA ALA A 142 -9.19 -10.94 19.93
C ALA A 142 -8.75 -10.93 18.45
N ARG A 143 -7.97 -11.91 18.00
CA ARG A 143 -7.40 -11.98 16.64
C ARG A 143 -7.73 -13.31 15.96
N VAL A 144 -9.01 -13.65 15.96
CA VAL A 144 -9.54 -14.80 15.22
C VAL A 144 -10.33 -14.28 14.01
N PHE A 145 -9.98 -14.76 12.83
CA PHE A 145 -10.45 -14.25 11.55
C PHE A 145 -10.94 -15.40 10.67
N VAL A 146 -11.80 -15.09 9.71
CA VAL A 146 -12.29 -16.07 8.73
C VAL A 146 -12.24 -15.49 7.32
N THR A 147 -11.79 -16.30 6.36
CA THR A 147 -11.81 -15.97 4.94
C THR A 147 -12.33 -17.15 4.15
N GLY A 148 -12.99 -16.89 3.02
CA GLY A 148 -13.50 -17.98 2.19
C GLY A 148 -13.83 -17.57 0.77
N PHE A 149 -13.96 -18.59 -0.08
CA PHE A 149 -14.13 -18.46 -1.53
C PHE A 149 -15.37 -19.23 -2.00
N SER A 150 -16.28 -18.61 -2.76
CA SER A 150 -17.53 -19.23 -3.24
C SER A 150 -18.35 -19.84 -2.08
N SER A 151 -18.61 -21.16 -2.05
CA SER A 151 -19.23 -21.84 -0.88
C SER A 151 -18.53 -21.52 0.45
N GLY A 152 -17.21 -21.37 0.44
CA GLY A 152 -16.45 -20.93 1.60
C GLY A 152 -16.75 -19.49 1.99
N ALA A 153 -17.01 -18.60 1.03
CA ALA A 153 -17.42 -17.22 1.31
C ALA A 153 -18.83 -17.15 1.90
N MET A 154 -19.75 -18.00 1.44
CA MET A 154 -21.07 -18.17 2.06
C MET A 154 -20.92 -18.63 3.52
N MET A 155 -20.05 -19.62 3.76
CA MET A 155 -19.76 -20.12 5.10
C MET A 155 -19.05 -19.07 5.98
N THR A 156 -18.17 -18.22 5.42
CA THR A 156 -17.59 -17.06 6.12
C THR A 156 -18.70 -16.15 6.66
N ASN A 157 -19.70 -15.81 5.85
CA ASN A 157 -20.85 -15.01 6.30
C ASN A 157 -21.67 -15.72 7.38
N VAL A 158 -21.93 -17.03 7.23
CA VAL A 158 -22.64 -17.84 8.25
C VAL A 158 -21.90 -17.86 9.58
N LEU A 159 -20.59 -18.15 9.58
CA LEU A 159 -19.75 -18.19 10.78
C LEU A 159 -19.71 -16.82 11.49
N ALA A 160 -19.57 -15.76 10.72
CA ALA A 160 -19.54 -14.40 11.24
C ALA A 160 -20.89 -13.96 11.84
N ALA A 161 -22.01 -14.45 11.31
CA ALA A 161 -23.35 -14.20 11.85
C ALA A 161 -23.67 -15.06 13.08
N GLU A 162 -23.29 -16.34 13.08
CA GLU A 162 -23.55 -17.26 14.21
C GLU A 162 -22.62 -17.00 15.41
N TYR A 163 -21.36 -16.64 15.15
CA TYR A 163 -20.30 -16.50 16.14
C TYR A 163 -19.65 -15.10 16.16
N PRO A 164 -20.44 -14.02 16.34
CA PRO A 164 -19.91 -12.66 16.36
C PRO A 164 -18.97 -12.39 17.54
N ASP A 165 -19.06 -13.20 18.59
CA ASP A 165 -18.20 -13.20 19.76
C ASP A 165 -16.86 -13.95 19.57
N VAL A 166 -16.71 -14.67 18.46
CA VAL A 166 -15.52 -15.48 18.17
C VAL A 166 -14.65 -14.80 17.11
N PHE A 167 -15.26 -14.30 16.04
CA PHE A 167 -14.51 -13.70 14.94
C PHE A 167 -14.43 -12.18 15.11
N ALA A 168 -13.24 -11.61 14.89
CA ALA A 168 -13.02 -10.17 14.93
C ALA A 168 -13.26 -9.51 13.56
N ALA A 169 -12.97 -10.22 12.47
CA ALA A 169 -13.26 -9.79 11.11
C ALA A 169 -13.33 -10.98 10.14
N GLY A 170 -14.00 -10.80 9.00
CA GLY A 170 -14.05 -11.76 7.91
C GLY A 170 -13.89 -11.15 6.52
N SER A 171 -13.44 -11.96 5.56
CA SER A 171 -13.34 -11.60 4.14
C SER A 171 -13.99 -12.67 3.25
N ALA A 172 -14.98 -12.28 2.47
CA ALA A 172 -15.80 -13.18 1.65
C ALA A 172 -15.58 -12.88 0.16
N PHE A 173 -15.08 -13.87 -0.59
CA PHE A 173 -14.88 -13.77 -2.03
C PHE A 173 -15.96 -14.52 -2.81
N MET A 174 -16.79 -13.77 -3.54
CA MET A 174 -17.94 -14.26 -4.31
C MET A 174 -18.93 -14.99 -3.40
N GLY A 175 -19.45 -14.24 -2.43
CA GLY A 175 -20.36 -14.71 -1.40
C GLY A 175 -21.82 -14.36 -1.67
N VAL A 176 -22.62 -14.58 -0.63
CA VAL A 176 -24.03 -14.20 -0.53
C VAL A 176 -24.33 -13.91 0.95
N PRO A 177 -25.41 -13.18 1.28
CA PRO A 177 -25.77 -12.92 2.67
C PRO A 177 -25.91 -14.21 3.49
N ALA A 178 -25.56 -14.17 4.77
CA ALA A 178 -25.81 -15.26 5.70
C ALA A 178 -27.30 -15.62 5.70
N GLY A 179 -27.59 -16.91 5.47
CA GLY A 179 -28.95 -17.43 5.35
C GLY A 179 -29.66 -17.14 4.02
N CYS A 180 -28.98 -16.55 3.02
CA CYS A 180 -29.56 -16.40 1.69
C CYS A 180 -29.85 -17.76 1.02
N PHE A 181 -28.98 -18.75 1.24
CA PHE A 181 -29.16 -20.12 0.75
C PHE A 181 -30.12 -20.97 1.60
N ALA A 182 -30.83 -20.39 2.58
CA ALA A 182 -31.75 -21.13 3.43
C ALA A 182 -32.78 -21.93 2.61
N THR A 183 -32.96 -23.19 2.98
CA THR A 183 -33.98 -24.09 2.43
C THR A 183 -34.70 -24.81 3.56
N THR A 184 -35.89 -25.33 3.28
CA THR A 184 -36.71 -26.09 4.26
C THR A 184 -37.12 -27.46 3.74
N ASP A 185 -36.82 -27.75 2.48
CA ASP A 185 -37.13 -29.00 1.77
C ASP A 185 -35.95 -29.99 1.76
N GLY A 186 -34.83 -29.64 2.40
CA GLY A 186 -33.60 -30.43 2.42
C GLY A 186 -32.71 -30.21 1.19
N SER A 187 -33.06 -29.32 0.26
CA SER A 187 -32.20 -28.93 -0.85
C SER A 187 -30.96 -28.18 -0.34
N SER A 188 -29.79 -28.43 -0.91
CA SER A 188 -28.58 -27.63 -0.64
C SER A 188 -28.44 -26.41 -1.56
N TRP A 189 -29.39 -26.22 -2.48
CA TRP A 189 -29.34 -25.17 -3.50
C TRP A 189 -30.58 -24.29 -3.46
N ASN A 190 -30.37 -22.97 -3.47
CA ASN A 190 -31.44 -21.97 -3.53
C ASN A 190 -31.25 -21.09 -4.78
N SER A 191 -32.05 -21.35 -5.83
CA SER A 191 -31.92 -20.64 -7.11
C SER A 191 -32.30 -19.16 -7.04
N GLN A 192 -33.19 -18.76 -6.13
CA GLN A 192 -33.52 -17.34 -5.95
C GLN A 192 -32.31 -16.58 -5.38
N CYS A 193 -31.60 -17.19 -4.44
CA CYS A 193 -30.38 -16.62 -3.89
C CYS A 193 -29.24 -16.62 -4.94
N SER A 194 -28.94 -17.78 -5.54
CA SER A 194 -27.84 -17.87 -6.50
C SER A 194 -28.01 -16.94 -7.71
N SER A 195 -29.24 -16.72 -8.17
CA SER A 195 -29.54 -15.80 -9.28
C SER A 195 -29.61 -14.32 -8.87
N GLY A 196 -29.40 -13.99 -7.59
CA GLY A 196 -29.48 -12.61 -7.09
C GLY A 196 -30.90 -12.03 -7.12
N GLN A 197 -31.92 -12.89 -7.08
CA GLN A 197 -33.33 -12.52 -7.12
C GLN A 197 -33.97 -12.43 -5.73
N LEU A 198 -33.31 -12.98 -4.70
CA LEU A 198 -33.73 -12.86 -3.31
C LEU A 198 -33.34 -11.49 -2.75
N ILE A 199 -34.16 -10.49 -3.02
CA ILE A 199 -33.95 -9.11 -2.57
C ILE A 199 -34.69 -8.87 -1.26
N LYS A 200 -33.97 -8.42 -0.23
CA LYS A 200 -34.57 -8.01 1.06
C LYS A 200 -34.14 -6.60 1.45
N THR A 201 -34.81 -6.05 2.45
CA THR A 201 -34.35 -4.83 3.12
C THR A 201 -33.16 -5.14 4.02
N ALA A 202 -32.34 -4.12 4.31
CA ALA A 202 -31.22 -4.25 5.24
C ALA A 202 -31.68 -4.76 6.62
N GLN A 203 -32.86 -4.31 7.09
CA GLN A 203 -33.46 -4.77 8.33
C GLN A 203 -33.81 -6.27 8.30
N GLN A 204 -34.48 -6.73 7.23
CA GLN A 204 -34.83 -8.15 7.08
C GLN A 204 -33.60 -9.05 7.06
N TRP A 205 -32.53 -8.63 6.36
CA TRP A 205 -31.27 -9.36 6.34
C TRP A 205 -30.58 -9.38 7.70
N GLY A 206 -30.55 -8.24 8.40
CA GLY A 206 -29.96 -8.15 9.72
C GLY A 206 -30.74 -8.94 10.77
N ASP A 207 -32.07 -8.95 10.73
CA ASP A 207 -32.91 -9.73 11.63
C ASP A 207 -32.71 -11.23 11.44
N GLN A 208 -32.63 -11.68 10.19
CA GLN A 208 -32.32 -13.07 9.88
C GLN A 208 -30.94 -13.47 10.44
N ALA A 209 -29.89 -12.68 10.21
CA ALA A 209 -28.56 -12.98 10.75
C ALA A 209 -28.51 -12.92 12.28
N ARG A 210 -29.20 -11.98 12.93
CA ARG A 210 -29.33 -11.90 14.40
C ARG A 210 -29.98 -13.14 15.01
N GLN A 211 -30.93 -13.77 14.31
CA GLN A 211 -31.55 -15.01 14.79
C GLN A 211 -30.56 -16.18 14.78
N MET A 212 -29.62 -16.21 13.83
CA MET A 212 -28.62 -17.27 13.71
C MET A 212 -27.69 -17.34 14.94
N SER A 213 -27.42 -16.22 15.62
CA SER A 213 -26.52 -16.17 16.79
C SER A 213 -27.12 -16.73 18.10
N GLY A 214 -28.37 -17.20 18.07
CA GLY A 214 -29.06 -17.72 19.25
C GLY A 214 -29.37 -16.66 20.32
N GLY A 215 -29.53 -15.39 19.91
CA GLY A 215 -29.84 -14.28 20.80
C GLY A 215 -28.65 -13.70 21.56
N ARG A 216 -27.40 -14.07 21.22
CA ARG A 216 -26.22 -13.41 21.78
C ARG A 216 -26.13 -11.96 21.30
N SER A 217 -26.06 -11.04 22.26
CA SER A 217 -25.79 -9.63 22.04
C SER A 217 -24.28 -9.35 22.07
N GLY A 218 -23.78 -8.54 21.14
CA GLY A 218 -22.39 -8.14 21.06
C GLY A 218 -22.08 -7.47 19.72
N PRO A 219 -20.92 -6.82 19.56
CA PRO A 219 -20.51 -6.29 18.27
C PRO A 219 -20.32 -7.42 17.26
N TYR A 220 -20.74 -7.20 16.01
CA TYR A 220 -20.47 -8.12 14.90
C TYR A 220 -19.04 -7.91 14.36
N PRO A 221 -18.40 -8.95 13.80
CA PRO A 221 -17.11 -8.82 13.10
C PRO A 221 -17.19 -7.82 11.95
N ARG A 222 -16.07 -7.14 11.69
CA ARG A 222 -15.93 -6.34 10.47
C ARG A 222 -15.94 -7.26 9.25
N MET A 223 -16.54 -6.83 8.14
CA MET A 223 -16.68 -7.68 6.96
C MET A 223 -16.21 -7.02 5.67
N GLN A 224 -15.36 -7.73 4.94
CA GLN A 224 -14.93 -7.37 3.60
C GLN A 224 -15.57 -8.31 2.57
N LEU A 225 -16.12 -7.76 1.50
CA LEU A 225 -16.91 -8.46 0.51
C LEU A 225 -16.30 -8.22 -0.87
N TRP A 226 -16.03 -9.28 -1.64
CA TRP A 226 -15.48 -9.19 -2.99
C TRP A 226 -16.39 -9.85 -4.00
N HIS A 227 -16.72 -9.16 -5.11
CA HIS A 227 -17.61 -9.72 -6.13
C HIS A 227 -17.27 -9.28 -7.55
N GLY A 228 -17.32 -10.21 -8.50
CA GLY A 228 -17.19 -9.91 -9.92
C GLY A 228 -18.51 -9.38 -10.49
N THR A 229 -18.49 -8.29 -11.27
CA THR A 229 -19.74 -7.75 -11.84
C THR A 229 -20.35 -8.64 -12.93
N ALA A 230 -19.58 -9.59 -13.47
CA ALA A 230 -19.99 -10.56 -14.48
C ALA A 230 -20.11 -11.98 -13.90
N ASP A 231 -20.13 -12.14 -12.58
CA ASP A 231 -20.34 -13.43 -11.92
C ASP A 231 -21.68 -14.04 -12.35
N ASP A 232 -21.63 -15.24 -12.92
CA ASP A 232 -22.77 -15.98 -13.45
C ASP A 232 -23.21 -17.16 -12.55
N THR A 233 -22.41 -17.47 -11.54
CA THR A 233 -22.62 -18.56 -10.59
C THR A 233 -23.37 -18.05 -9.36
N LEU A 234 -22.84 -16.98 -8.73
CA LEU A 234 -23.50 -16.21 -7.70
C LEU A 234 -23.66 -14.79 -8.22
N ARG A 235 -24.84 -14.46 -8.74
CA ARG A 235 -25.02 -13.22 -9.50
C ARG A 235 -24.71 -11.98 -8.67
N TYR A 236 -24.13 -10.97 -9.33
CA TYR A 236 -23.69 -9.71 -8.74
C TYR A 236 -24.70 -8.99 -7.81
N PRO A 237 -26.03 -9.05 -7.98
CA PRO A 237 -26.95 -8.45 -7.00
C PRO A 237 -26.73 -8.92 -5.55
N ASN A 238 -26.21 -10.14 -5.36
CA ASN A 238 -25.87 -10.65 -4.03
C ASN A 238 -24.83 -9.79 -3.30
N PHE A 239 -23.90 -9.16 -4.00
CA PHE A 239 -22.94 -8.21 -3.41
C PHE A 239 -23.64 -7.04 -2.71
N GLY A 240 -24.70 -6.50 -3.34
CA GLY A 240 -25.53 -5.46 -2.74
C GLY A 240 -26.33 -5.95 -1.54
N GLU A 241 -26.81 -7.20 -1.58
CA GLU A 241 -27.50 -7.82 -0.45
C GLU A 241 -26.56 -8.10 0.73
N GLU A 242 -25.31 -8.49 0.48
CA GLU A 242 -24.30 -8.66 1.54
C GLU A 242 -24.00 -7.31 2.21
N ILE A 243 -23.83 -6.24 1.42
CA ILE A 243 -23.65 -4.88 1.95
C ILE A 243 -24.86 -4.48 2.81
N LYS A 244 -26.10 -4.75 2.36
CA LYS A 244 -27.32 -4.49 3.15
C LYS A 244 -27.29 -5.22 4.50
N GLN A 245 -26.94 -6.50 4.50
CA GLN A 245 -26.91 -7.30 5.72
C GLN A 245 -25.88 -6.74 6.71
N TRP A 246 -24.64 -6.58 6.25
CA TRP A 246 -23.53 -6.19 7.12
C TRP A 246 -23.61 -4.75 7.59
N THR A 247 -24.09 -3.82 6.77
CA THR A 247 -24.30 -2.44 7.24
C THR A 247 -25.39 -2.36 8.31
N ASN A 248 -26.46 -3.18 8.21
CA ASN A 248 -27.47 -3.26 9.27
C ASN A 248 -26.92 -3.90 10.56
N LEU A 249 -26.16 -5.00 10.45
CA LEU A 249 -25.56 -5.67 11.61
C LEU A 249 -24.57 -4.76 12.37
N GLN A 250 -23.83 -3.93 11.62
CA GLN A 250 -22.89 -2.95 12.17
C GLN A 250 -23.58 -1.65 12.66
N GLY A 251 -24.86 -1.44 12.31
CA GLY A 251 -25.59 -0.22 12.66
C GLY A 251 -25.08 1.03 11.93
N VAL A 252 -24.55 0.88 10.72
CA VAL A 252 -23.93 1.96 9.92
C VAL A 252 -24.76 2.30 8.68
N SER A 253 -24.53 3.49 8.12
CA SER A 253 -25.21 3.91 6.89
C SER A 253 -24.87 3.02 5.69
N GLN A 254 -25.84 2.79 4.82
CA GLN A 254 -25.65 2.17 3.51
C GLN A 254 -25.07 3.13 2.47
N THR A 255 -24.96 4.41 2.79
CA THR A 255 -24.16 5.35 1.98
C THR A 255 -22.69 5.16 2.36
N PRO A 256 -21.80 4.89 1.40
CA PRO A 256 -20.37 4.73 1.70
C PRO A 256 -19.80 5.99 2.38
N SER A 257 -19.04 5.78 3.45
CA SER A 257 -18.20 6.81 4.07
C SER A 257 -17.00 7.17 3.19
N SER A 258 -16.55 6.24 2.34
CA SER A 258 -15.60 6.50 1.27
C SER A 258 -15.80 5.54 0.10
N SER A 259 -15.47 6.00 -1.10
CA SER A 259 -15.40 5.16 -2.30
C SER A 259 -14.10 5.47 -3.04
N ASP A 260 -13.39 4.43 -3.49
CA ASP A 260 -12.17 4.55 -4.29
C ASP A 260 -12.05 3.42 -5.33
N ALA A 261 -11.00 3.49 -6.15
CA ALA A 261 -10.68 2.49 -7.17
C ALA A 261 -9.23 2.01 -6.99
N PRO A 262 -8.98 1.01 -6.12
CA PRO A 262 -7.63 0.58 -5.76
C PRO A 262 -6.84 -0.06 -6.92
N GLN A 263 -7.55 -0.56 -7.94
CA GLN A 263 -7.01 -1.03 -9.22
C GLN A 263 -7.99 -0.63 -10.33
N SER A 264 -7.51 -0.58 -11.58
CA SER A 264 -8.40 -0.35 -12.73
C SER A 264 -9.51 -1.40 -12.78
N GLY A 265 -10.75 -0.94 -12.99
CA GLY A 265 -11.94 -1.80 -12.99
C GLY A 265 -12.40 -2.25 -11.61
N TRP A 266 -11.73 -1.88 -10.50
CA TRP A 266 -12.22 -2.18 -9.16
C TRP A 266 -12.94 -0.95 -8.60
N THR A 267 -14.08 -1.17 -7.96
CA THR A 267 -14.75 -0.15 -7.15
C THR A 267 -14.80 -0.64 -5.72
N ARG A 268 -14.19 0.10 -4.79
CA ARG A 268 -14.24 -0.22 -3.38
C ARG A 268 -15.02 0.85 -2.63
N THR A 269 -15.98 0.41 -1.82
CA THR A 269 -16.79 1.22 -0.92
C THR A 269 -16.53 0.80 0.52
N ARG A 270 -16.52 1.77 1.44
CA ARG A 270 -16.40 1.53 2.89
C ARG A 270 -17.54 2.20 3.63
N TYR A 271 -18.09 1.52 4.62
CA TYR A 271 -19.27 1.96 5.35
C TYR A 271 -18.97 2.02 6.84
N GLY A 272 -19.43 3.10 7.49
CA GLY A 272 -19.24 3.30 8.93
C GLY A 272 -17.82 3.72 9.32
N GLY A 273 -16.93 3.93 8.36
CA GLY A 273 -15.54 4.31 8.57
C GLY A 273 -14.76 4.38 7.28
N THR A 274 -13.53 4.89 7.35
CA THR A 274 -12.57 4.92 6.24
C THR A 274 -11.35 4.07 6.59
N GLY A 275 -10.51 3.76 5.60
CA GLY A 275 -9.32 2.92 5.80
C GLY A 275 -9.61 1.44 6.07
N VAL A 276 -8.57 0.67 6.39
CA VAL A 276 -8.61 -0.81 6.49
C VAL A 276 -9.40 -1.34 7.70
N GLN A 277 -9.81 -0.46 8.62
CA GLN A 277 -10.60 -0.79 9.81
C GLN A 277 -12.09 -0.46 9.63
N ALA A 278 -12.54 -0.11 8.42
CA ALA A 278 -13.96 0.13 8.17
C ALA A 278 -14.82 -1.09 8.61
N PRO A 279 -15.97 -0.86 9.29
CA PRO A 279 -16.88 -1.93 9.69
C PRO A 279 -17.33 -2.84 8.53
N VAL A 280 -17.62 -2.24 7.38
CA VAL A 280 -17.95 -2.97 6.14
C VAL A 280 -17.14 -2.39 4.99
N GLU A 281 -16.51 -3.25 4.20
CA GLU A 281 -15.81 -2.89 2.97
C GLU A 281 -16.34 -3.76 1.82
N GLY A 282 -16.88 -3.15 0.77
CA GLY A 282 -17.30 -3.85 -0.44
C GLY A 282 -16.34 -3.55 -1.58
N ILE A 283 -15.92 -4.55 -2.34
CA ILE A 283 -15.13 -4.41 -3.55
C ILE A 283 -15.82 -5.13 -4.71
N SER A 284 -16.23 -4.38 -5.74
CA SER A 284 -16.69 -4.95 -7.00
C SER A 284 -15.62 -4.87 -8.08
N VAL A 285 -15.54 -5.91 -8.91
CA VAL A 285 -14.52 -6.05 -9.96
C VAL A 285 -15.20 -6.13 -11.32
N GLN A 286 -15.09 -5.05 -12.08
CA GLN A 286 -15.73 -4.88 -13.38
C GLN A 286 -15.29 -5.98 -14.35
N GLY A 287 -16.26 -6.67 -14.94
CA GLY A 287 -16.05 -7.71 -15.94
C GLY A 287 -15.53 -9.05 -15.41
N ALA A 288 -15.20 -9.16 -14.11
CA ALA A 288 -14.81 -10.43 -13.53
C ALA A 288 -16.01 -11.36 -13.33
N GLY A 289 -15.82 -12.65 -13.62
CA GLY A 289 -16.78 -13.73 -13.34
C GLY A 289 -16.60 -14.36 -11.96
N HIS A 290 -17.02 -15.61 -11.79
CA HIS A 290 -16.86 -16.39 -10.56
C HIS A 290 -15.42 -16.95 -10.40
N SER A 291 -14.41 -16.07 -10.40
CA SER A 291 -12.99 -16.45 -10.47
C SER A 291 -12.06 -15.66 -9.53
N LEU A 292 -12.60 -15.06 -8.48
CA LEU A 292 -11.84 -14.34 -7.46
C LEU A 292 -11.30 -15.29 -6.37
N PRO A 293 -10.20 -14.95 -5.68
CA PRO A 293 -9.33 -13.79 -5.86
C PRO A 293 -8.44 -13.88 -7.11
N GLN A 294 -8.17 -12.73 -7.72
CA GLN A 294 -7.08 -12.54 -8.67
C GLN A 294 -5.80 -12.10 -7.94
N SER A 295 -4.67 -12.13 -8.65
CA SER A 295 -3.37 -11.74 -8.10
C SER A 295 -3.42 -10.37 -7.41
N GLY A 296 -2.88 -10.29 -6.20
CA GLY A 296 -2.84 -9.08 -5.39
C GLY A 296 -4.11 -8.76 -4.59
N MET A 297 -5.25 -9.41 -4.82
CA MET A 297 -6.47 -9.18 -4.04
C MET A 297 -6.33 -9.61 -2.58
N VAL A 298 -5.68 -10.75 -2.35
CA VAL A 298 -5.52 -11.32 -1.01
C VAL A 298 -4.72 -10.40 -0.08
N ALA A 299 -3.79 -9.61 -0.61
CA ALA A 299 -3.05 -8.61 0.17
C ALA A 299 -3.97 -7.55 0.82
N TYR A 300 -5.05 -7.12 0.14
CA TYR A 300 -6.04 -6.22 0.71
C TYR A 300 -6.86 -6.90 1.80
N ALA A 301 -7.17 -8.18 1.64
CA ALA A 301 -7.87 -8.94 2.67
C ALA A 301 -6.99 -9.19 3.91
N ILE A 302 -5.70 -9.50 3.74
CA ILE A 302 -4.73 -9.60 4.84
C ILE A 302 -4.68 -8.29 5.64
N ALA A 303 -4.61 -7.15 4.96
CA ALA A 303 -4.59 -5.83 5.60
C ALA A 303 -5.92 -5.52 6.31
N PHE A 304 -7.06 -5.80 5.68
CA PHE A 304 -8.39 -5.62 6.30
C PHE A 304 -8.56 -6.48 7.55
N LEU A 305 -8.11 -7.72 7.52
CA LEU A 305 -8.14 -8.63 8.67
C LEU A 305 -7.10 -8.28 9.74
N GLY A 306 -6.16 -7.36 9.47
CA GLY A 306 -5.10 -7.00 10.42
C GLY A 306 -4.04 -8.10 10.62
N LEU A 307 -3.95 -9.05 9.69
CA LEU A 307 -3.00 -10.16 9.71
C LEU A 307 -1.56 -9.74 9.37
N ASN A 308 -1.35 -8.51 8.91
CA ASN A 308 -0.05 -7.91 8.58
C ASN A 308 0.64 -7.20 9.76
N SER A 309 0.19 -7.43 10.99
CA SER A 309 0.77 -6.88 12.21
C SER A 309 1.22 -8.02 13.13
N GLY A 310 2.51 -8.05 13.51
CA GLY A 310 3.03 -9.03 14.47
C GLY A 310 2.35 -8.86 15.84
N GLY A 311 1.93 -9.96 16.46
CA GLY A 311 1.14 -9.92 17.69
C GLY A 311 1.91 -9.37 18.90
N THR A 312 1.80 -8.07 19.14
CA THR A 312 1.95 -7.46 20.47
C THR A 312 0.59 -6.97 20.94
N SER A 313 0.05 -7.70 21.92
CA SER A 313 -1.22 -7.41 22.59
C SER A 313 -1.06 -6.15 23.45
N THR A 314 -1.84 -5.10 23.15
CA THR A 314 -2.25 -4.10 24.14
C THR A 314 -3.76 -4.22 24.35
N THR A 315 -4.11 -4.45 25.60
CA THR A 315 -5.46 -4.68 26.13
C THR A 315 -6.45 -3.57 25.78
N THR A 316 -7.69 -4.00 25.56
CA THR A 316 -8.91 -3.22 25.39
C THR A 316 -9.10 -2.11 26.43
N THR A 317 -9.18 -0.89 25.94
CA THR A 317 -10.05 0.16 26.47
C THR A 317 -10.72 0.83 25.28
N THR A 318 -12.05 0.95 25.32
CA THR A 318 -12.86 1.82 24.45
C THR A 318 -12.11 3.11 24.13
N SER A 319 -11.86 3.40 22.86
CA SER A 319 -11.22 4.65 22.43
C SER A 319 -11.64 5.10 21.02
N PRO A 320 -11.55 6.42 20.75
CA PRO A 320 -12.35 7.20 19.79
C PRO A 320 -11.87 7.06 18.32
N PRO A 321 -12.26 7.93 17.34
CA PRO A 321 -11.88 7.81 15.91
C PRO A 321 -10.37 7.57 15.72
N PRO A 322 -9.92 6.99 14.58
CA PRO A 322 -8.54 6.55 14.42
C PRO A 322 -7.60 7.72 14.73
N ALA A 323 -6.79 7.56 15.77
CA ALA A 323 -5.83 8.56 16.16
C ALA A 323 -4.85 8.76 14.99
N SER A 324 -4.63 10.01 14.61
CA SER A 324 -3.52 10.43 13.77
C SER A 324 -2.23 9.70 14.20
N GLY A 325 -1.48 9.15 13.24
CA GLY A 325 -0.18 8.56 13.53
C GLY A 325 0.70 9.59 14.24
N THR A 326 1.23 9.22 15.41
CA THR A 326 2.03 10.12 16.25
C THR A 326 3.49 10.21 15.82
N THR A 327 3.91 9.33 14.90
CA THR A 327 5.27 9.20 14.34
C THR A 327 5.22 9.16 12.83
N LEU A 328 6.30 9.51 12.16
CA LEU A 328 6.34 9.56 10.68
C LEU A 328 6.06 8.18 10.06
N GLY A 329 6.71 7.13 10.57
CA GLY A 329 6.54 5.76 10.11
C GLY A 329 5.12 5.23 10.31
N SER A 330 4.49 5.51 11.46
CA SER A 330 3.11 5.09 11.71
C SER A 330 2.10 5.84 10.86
N ALA A 331 2.28 7.15 10.68
CA ALA A 331 1.42 7.97 9.81
C ALA A 331 1.54 7.54 8.34
N ALA A 332 2.75 7.32 7.83
CA ALA A 332 2.95 6.81 6.47
C ALA A 332 2.35 5.41 6.28
N SER A 333 2.52 4.52 7.26
CA SER A 333 1.94 3.18 7.23
C SER A 333 0.41 3.21 7.15
N GLY A 334 -0.24 4.19 7.79
CA GLY A 334 -1.68 4.43 7.67
C GLY A 334 -2.15 4.71 6.23
N THR A 335 -1.24 5.14 5.36
CA THR A 335 -1.48 5.38 3.92
C THR A 335 -0.94 4.27 3.01
N GLY A 336 -0.47 3.16 3.57
CA GLY A 336 0.15 2.04 2.83
C GLY A 336 1.58 2.31 2.36
N ARG A 337 2.25 3.34 2.90
CA ARG A 337 3.59 3.79 2.51
C ARG A 337 4.59 3.59 3.63
N TYR A 338 5.87 3.55 3.31
CA TYR A 338 6.92 3.68 4.32
C TYR A 338 7.37 5.14 4.47
N PHE A 339 7.85 5.47 5.66
CA PHE A 339 8.70 6.64 5.89
C PHE A 339 10.06 6.16 6.42
N GLY A 340 11.15 6.55 5.77
CA GLY A 340 12.49 6.02 5.99
C GLY A 340 13.55 7.09 6.23
N THR A 341 14.75 6.64 6.57
CA THR A 341 15.92 7.52 6.73
C THR A 341 17.23 6.83 6.32
N ALA A 342 18.22 7.64 5.92
CA ALA A 342 19.60 7.19 5.74
C ALA A 342 20.32 7.01 7.09
N VAL A 343 21.08 5.92 7.20
CA VAL A 343 21.74 5.49 8.44
C VAL A 343 23.23 5.21 8.25
N SER A 344 24.06 5.70 9.18
CA SER A 344 25.47 5.32 9.27
C SER A 344 25.75 4.39 10.46
N ALA A 345 26.54 3.34 10.22
CA ALA A 345 26.94 2.37 11.24
C ALA A 345 27.77 3.00 12.36
N SER A 346 28.46 4.10 12.08
CA SER A 346 29.27 4.86 13.04
C SER A 346 28.42 5.55 14.12
N LYS A 347 27.15 5.82 13.82
CA LYS A 347 26.21 6.54 14.70
C LYS A 347 25.31 5.60 15.51
N LEU A 348 25.42 4.29 15.32
CA LEU A 348 24.59 3.30 16.03
C LEU A 348 24.88 3.21 17.54
N SER A 349 25.95 3.84 18.04
CA SER A 349 26.23 3.98 19.47
C SER A 349 25.65 5.27 20.07
N ASP A 350 25.17 6.21 19.27
CA ASP A 350 24.50 7.43 19.73
C ASP A 350 23.04 7.12 20.07
N SER A 351 22.70 7.14 21.36
CA SER A 351 21.36 6.81 21.83
C SER A 351 20.27 7.77 21.36
N VAL A 352 20.60 9.05 21.11
CA VAL A 352 19.64 10.03 20.57
C VAL A 352 19.35 9.67 19.12
N TYR A 353 20.40 9.37 18.36
CA TYR A 353 20.30 8.94 16.97
C TYR A 353 19.45 7.67 16.84
N THR A 354 19.80 6.60 17.58
CA THR A 354 19.06 5.33 17.53
C THR A 354 17.65 5.45 18.10
N GLY A 355 17.44 6.30 19.11
CA GLY A 355 16.11 6.53 19.69
C GLY A 355 15.15 7.27 18.76
N ILE A 356 15.64 8.18 17.92
CA ILE A 356 14.83 8.78 16.85
C ILE A 356 14.63 7.77 15.72
N LEU A 357 15.69 7.06 15.32
CA LEU A 357 15.65 6.03 14.28
C LEU A 357 14.53 5.01 14.53
N SER A 358 14.52 4.39 15.72
CA SER A 358 13.56 3.34 16.06
C SER A 358 12.13 3.85 16.24
N ARG A 359 11.97 5.13 16.61
CA ARG A 359 10.67 5.73 16.90
C ARG A 359 9.97 6.20 15.63
N GLU A 360 10.71 6.81 14.71
CA GLU A 360 10.12 7.61 13.63
C GLU A 360 10.12 6.91 12.27
N PHE A 361 10.98 5.91 12.05
CA PHE A 361 11.22 5.37 10.71
C PHE A 361 10.91 3.87 10.60
N SER A 362 10.38 3.49 9.43
CA SER A 362 9.93 2.13 9.07
C SER A 362 10.73 1.53 7.90
N MET A 363 11.69 2.28 7.39
CA MET A 363 12.58 1.92 6.29
C MET A 363 13.96 2.52 6.55
N VAL A 364 15.02 1.76 6.29
CA VAL A 364 16.42 2.18 6.52
C VAL A 364 17.23 1.99 5.24
N THR A 365 18.04 3.00 4.91
CA THR A 365 19.04 2.95 3.83
C THR A 365 20.43 3.14 4.44
N PRO A 366 21.39 2.22 4.28
CA PRO A 366 22.79 2.48 4.65
C PRO A 366 23.34 3.64 3.83
N GLU A 367 23.85 4.67 4.49
CA GLU A 367 24.31 5.91 3.84
C GLU A 367 25.55 5.66 2.97
N ASN A 368 26.47 4.80 3.43
CA ASN A 368 27.70 4.47 2.72
C ASN A 368 28.06 2.99 2.79
N GLU A 369 27.56 2.25 3.77
CA GLU A 369 28.06 0.94 4.15
C GLU A 369 27.71 -0.17 3.14
N MET A 370 26.79 0.09 2.20
CA MET A 370 26.44 -0.82 1.09
C MET A 370 26.95 -0.33 -0.27
N LYS A 371 27.76 0.73 -0.32
CA LYS A 371 28.41 1.18 -1.56
C LYS A 371 29.57 0.28 -1.94
N ILE A 372 30.06 0.43 -3.17
CA ILE A 372 31.00 -0.50 -3.80
C ILE A 372 32.33 -0.55 -3.03
N ASP A 373 32.90 0.60 -2.66
CA ASP A 373 34.16 0.66 -1.91
C ASP A 373 34.06 0.04 -0.50
N ALA A 374 32.91 0.18 0.15
CA ALA A 374 32.65 -0.36 1.47
C ALA A 374 32.47 -1.88 1.45
N THR A 375 31.80 -2.39 0.41
CA THR A 375 31.45 -3.81 0.30
C THR A 375 32.49 -4.64 -0.44
N GLU A 376 33.32 -4.06 -1.31
CA GLU A 376 34.42 -4.72 -2.02
C GLU A 376 35.68 -3.83 -2.10
N PRO A 377 36.33 -3.52 -0.96
CA PRO A 377 37.49 -2.62 -0.91
C PRO A 377 38.68 -3.12 -1.73
N THR A 378 38.81 -4.44 -1.91
CA THR A 378 39.79 -5.09 -2.78
C THR A 378 39.05 -6.09 -3.67
N GLN A 379 39.41 -6.16 -4.96
CA GLN A 379 38.71 -7.01 -5.93
C GLN A 379 38.60 -8.46 -5.43
N GLY A 380 37.39 -8.99 -5.37
CA GLY A 380 37.07 -10.33 -4.88
C GLY A 380 37.13 -10.51 -3.36
N GLN A 381 37.42 -9.47 -2.59
CA GLN A 381 37.45 -9.50 -1.11
C GLN A 381 36.32 -8.63 -0.56
N PHE A 382 35.23 -9.29 -0.18
CA PHE A 382 34.01 -8.61 0.29
C PHE A 382 34.04 -8.33 1.79
N SER A 383 33.48 -7.19 2.19
CA SER A 383 33.35 -6.75 3.58
C SER A 383 31.92 -6.29 3.87
N TYR A 384 31.19 -7.04 4.69
CA TYR A 384 29.79 -6.76 4.99
C TYR A 384 29.55 -6.21 6.40
N GLY A 385 30.54 -6.26 7.30
CA GLY A 385 30.33 -6.09 8.74
C GLY A 385 29.60 -4.82 9.17
N ASN A 386 29.90 -3.66 8.57
CA ASN A 386 29.20 -2.42 8.92
C ASN A 386 27.77 -2.37 8.36
N ALA A 387 27.54 -2.86 7.15
CA ALA A 387 26.18 -2.96 6.60
C ALA A 387 25.35 -4.01 7.33
N ASP A 388 25.93 -5.16 7.70
CA ASP A 388 25.27 -6.19 8.52
C ASP A 388 24.82 -5.66 9.89
N ARG A 389 25.58 -4.72 10.49
CA ARG A 389 25.16 -4.03 11.73
C ARG A 389 23.91 -3.20 11.51
N ILE A 390 23.82 -2.47 10.38
CA ILE A 390 22.63 -1.68 10.04
C ILE A 390 21.45 -2.60 9.73
N VAL A 391 21.66 -3.67 8.95
CA VAL A 391 20.62 -4.68 8.66
C VAL A 391 20.09 -5.29 9.96
N SER A 392 20.97 -5.61 10.90
CA SER A 392 20.58 -6.16 12.21
C SER A 392 19.75 -5.16 13.02
N GLN A 393 20.15 -3.88 13.03
CA GLN A 393 19.39 -2.81 13.68
C GLN A 393 18.01 -2.61 13.03
N ALA A 394 17.93 -2.60 11.70
CA ALA A 394 16.66 -2.44 11.00
C ALA A 394 15.73 -3.65 11.23
N THR A 395 16.29 -4.86 11.22
CA THR A 395 15.54 -6.09 11.47
C THR A 395 14.99 -6.12 12.90
N SER A 396 15.79 -5.72 13.90
CA SER A 396 15.35 -5.73 15.31
C SER A 396 14.20 -4.76 15.60
N GLN A 397 14.08 -3.68 14.82
CA GLN A 397 12.99 -2.70 14.92
C GLN A 397 11.86 -2.94 13.90
N GLY A 398 11.92 -4.02 13.12
CA GLY A 398 10.91 -4.33 12.10
C GLY A 398 10.89 -3.37 10.90
N ALA A 399 11.96 -2.61 10.69
CA ALA A 399 12.11 -1.72 9.54
C ALA A 399 12.52 -2.50 8.29
N ARG A 400 12.01 -2.06 7.14
CA ARG A 400 12.42 -2.54 5.82
C ARG A 400 13.80 -1.97 5.44
N MET A 401 14.51 -2.64 4.54
CA MET A 401 15.86 -2.22 4.10
C MET A 401 15.90 -1.81 2.63
N ARG A 402 16.52 -0.65 2.33
CA ARG A 402 16.94 -0.27 0.99
C ARG A 402 18.43 -0.55 0.89
N GLY A 403 18.84 -1.33 -0.09
CA GLY A 403 20.26 -1.48 -0.41
C GLY A 403 20.72 -0.37 -1.35
N HIS A 404 21.80 0.32 -0.98
CA HIS A 404 22.33 1.48 -1.70
C HIS A 404 23.87 1.44 -1.72
N THR A 405 24.53 1.21 -2.86
CA THR A 405 24.02 0.89 -4.20
C THR A 405 24.96 -0.12 -4.89
N LEU A 406 24.41 -0.92 -5.81
CA LEU A 406 25.15 -2.03 -6.43
C LEU A 406 26.06 -1.61 -7.59
N ALA A 407 25.72 -0.55 -8.33
CA ALA A 407 26.54 -0.05 -9.43
C ALA A 407 26.43 1.47 -9.55
N TRP A 408 27.56 2.15 -9.41
CA TRP A 408 27.66 3.61 -9.45
C TRP A 408 29.03 4.02 -10.00
N TYR A 409 29.07 5.13 -10.73
CA TYR A 409 30.32 5.67 -11.26
C TYR A 409 31.18 6.33 -10.19
N SER A 410 30.56 6.80 -9.10
CA SER A 410 31.24 7.42 -7.97
C SER A 410 31.49 6.41 -6.86
N GLN A 411 32.40 6.77 -5.95
CA GLN A 411 32.73 5.97 -4.76
C GLN A 411 33.08 4.50 -5.07
N GLN A 412 33.72 4.29 -6.21
CA GLN A 412 34.32 3.00 -6.57
C GLN A 412 35.62 2.80 -5.80
N PRO A 413 35.99 1.58 -5.42
CA PRO A 413 37.32 1.28 -4.89
C PRO A 413 38.38 1.52 -5.98
N GLY A 414 39.60 1.85 -5.57
CA GLY A 414 40.68 2.22 -6.50
C GLY A 414 40.96 1.17 -7.59
N TRP A 415 40.75 -0.10 -7.31
CA TRP A 415 40.90 -1.16 -8.32
C TRP A 415 39.86 -1.03 -9.44
N MET A 416 38.60 -0.73 -9.12
CA MET A 416 37.53 -0.61 -10.11
C MET A 416 37.64 0.68 -10.93
N GLN A 417 38.07 1.78 -10.31
CA GLN A 417 38.31 3.06 -11.00
C GLN A 417 39.32 2.93 -12.14
N ASN A 418 40.31 2.05 -11.99
CA ASN A 418 41.39 1.83 -12.95
C ASN A 418 41.08 0.72 -13.99
N MET A 419 39.90 0.11 -13.93
CA MET A 419 39.48 -0.91 -14.89
C MET A 419 38.67 -0.32 -16.03
N GLU A 420 38.65 -1.03 -17.16
CA GLU A 420 37.89 -0.67 -18.35
C GLU A 420 37.41 -1.93 -19.11
N GLY A 421 36.56 -1.70 -20.12
CA GLY A 421 36.12 -2.73 -21.06
C GLY A 421 35.50 -3.97 -20.42
N ALA A 422 35.74 -5.14 -21.01
CA ALA A 422 35.14 -6.40 -20.60
C ALA A 422 35.56 -6.85 -19.18
N ALA A 423 36.76 -6.48 -18.73
CA ALA A 423 37.23 -6.79 -17.38
C ALA A 423 36.41 -6.03 -16.33
N LEU A 424 36.19 -4.72 -16.54
CA LEU A 424 35.33 -3.92 -15.68
C LEU A 424 33.89 -4.43 -15.69
N ARG A 425 33.37 -4.76 -16.88
CA ARG A 425 32.02 -5.32 -17.06
C ARG A 425 31.82 -6.58 -16.20
N SER A 426 32.78 -7.50 -16.25
CA SER A 426 32.74 -8.75 -15.50
C SER A 426 32.85 -8.52 -14.00
N ALA A 427 33.73 -7.60 -13.57
CA ALA A 427 33.88 -7.26 -12.16
C ALA A 427 32.62 -6.60 -11.58
N MET A 428 31.97 -5.69 -12.32
CA MET A 428 30.71 -5.09 -11.91
C MET A 428 29.61 -6.14 -11.72
N LEU A 429 29.46 -7.08 -12.66
CA LEU A 429 28.44 -8.14 -12.55
C LEU A 429 28.74 -9.10 -11.40
N ASN A 430 30.01 -9.43 -11.16
CA ASN A 430 30.42 -10.19 -9.99
C ASN A 430 30.08 -9.45 -8.68
N HIS A 431 30.41 -8.17 -8.59
CA HIS A 431 30.07 -7.33 -7.44
C HIS A 431 28.58 -7.35 -7.13
N ILE A 432 27.74 -7.06 -8.14
CA ILE A 432 26.28 -7.09 -8.04
C ILE A 432 25.81 -8.45 -7.52
N THR A 433 26.30 -9.53 -8.10
CA THR A 433 25.88 -10.90 -7.75
C THR A 433 26.21 -11.23 -6.30
N GLN A 434 27.44 -10.90 -5.86
CA GLN A 434 27.91 -11.23 -4.52
C GLN A 434 27.22 -10.37 -3.44
N VAL A 435 27.07 -9.07 -3.67
CA VAL A 435 26.43 -8.17 -2.69
C VAL A 435 24.93 -8.42 -2.62
N ALA A 436 24.22 -8.45 -3.75
CA ALA A 436 22.78 -8.73 -3.75
C ALA A 436 22.47 -10.14 -3.23
N GLY A 437 23.30 -11.14 -3.58
CA GLY A 437 23.18 -12.51 -3.09
C GLY A 437 23.35 -12.63 -1.58
N HIS A 438 24.35 -11.95 -0.99
CA HIS A 438 24.57 -11.96 0.47
C HIS A 438 23.37 -11.44 1.27
N TYR A 439 22.68 -10.44 0.73
CA TYR A 439 21.50 -9.84 1.39
C TYR A 439 20.15 -10.34 0.85
N SER A 440 20.13 -11.36 0.00
CA SER A 440 18.92 -11.90 -0.61
C SER A 440 17.87 -12.24 0.45
N GLY A 441 16.63 -11.76 0.24
CA GLY A 441 15.52 -11.92 1.19
C GLY A 441 15.54 -10.98 2.41
N LYS A 442 16.56 -10.13 2.57
CA LYS A 442 16.61 -9.09 3.63
C LYS A 442 16.33 -7.68 3.10
N ILE A 443 16.40 -7.49 1.78
CA ILE A 443 16.27 -6.19 1.13
C ILE A 443 14.87 -6.04 0.54
N TYR A 444 14.20 -4.93 0.86
CA TYR A 444 12.93 -4.56 0.24
C TYR A 444 13.15 -4.00 -1.18
N ALA A 445 14.14 -3.12 -1.34
CA ALA A 445 14.48 -2.51 -2.62
C ALA A 445 15.99 -2.28 -2.78
N TRP A 446 16.54 -2.52 -3.96
CA TRP A 446 17.91 -2.19 -4.33
C TRP A 446 17.94 -0.97 -5.25
N ASP A 447 18.82 -0.02 -4.95
CA ASP A 447 19.40 0.87 -5.96
C ASP A 447 20.39 0.05 -6.77
N VAL A 448 19.92 -0.52 -7.88
CA VAL A 448 20.77 -1.37 -8.73
C VAL A 448 21.78 -0.51 -9.48
N VAL A 449 21.30 0.58 -10.08
CA VAL A 449 22.14 1.55 -10.77
C VAL A 449 21.81 2.94 -10.25
N ASN A 450 22.84 3.68 -9.86
CA ASN A 450 22.75 5.05 -9.39
C ASN A 450 23.35 6.02 -10.42
N GLU A 451 22.65 7.11 -10.74
CA GLU A 451 23.17 8.33 -11.42
C GLU A 451 23.84 8.12 -12.79
N ALA A 452 23.28 7.25 -13.63
CA ALA A 452 23.83 6.91 -14.94
C ALA A 452 23.63 7.98 -16.02
N PHE A 453 22.81 9.00 -15.79
CA PHE A 453 22.62 10.11 -16.73
C PHE A 453 23.39 11.36 -16.32
N ALA A 454 23.89 12.09 -17.31
CA ALA A 454 24.58 13.36 -17.13
C ALA A 454 23.57 14.47 -16.80
N ASP A 455 24.04 15.48 -16.07
CA ASP A 455 23.29 16.72 -15.87
C ASP A 455 23.29 17.58 -17.14
N GLY A 456 22.32 18.49 -17.23
CA GLY A 456 22.19 19.42 -18.36
C GLY A 456 21.10 19.04 -19.36
N GLY A 457 21.11 19.72 -20.51
CA GLY A 457 19.99 19.70 -21.48
C GLY A 457 20.00 18.57 -22.51
N SER A 458 21.00 17.68 -22.50
CA SER A 458 21.15 16.66 -23.55
C SER A 458 20.37 15.37 -23.28
N GLY A 459 20.13 15.02 -22.00
CA GLY A 459 19.64 13.70 -21.62
C GLY A 459 20.63 12.56 -21.92
N ALA A 460 21.93 12.89 -22.08
CA ALA A 460 22.96 11.91 -22.40
C ALA A 460 23.29 11.02 -21.20
N ARG A 461 23.81 9.83 -21.50
CA ARG A 461 24.49 9.01 -20.50
C ARG A 461 25.69 9.75 -19.92
N ARG A 462 25.96 9.55 -18.64
CA ARG A 462 27.15 10.08 -17.98
C ARG A 462 28.40 9.37 -18.51
N ASP A 463 29.40 10.13 -18.95
CA ASP A 463 30.70 9.55 -19.26
C ASP A 463 31.33 9.00 -17.98
N SER A 464 31.52 7.68 -17.96
CA SER A 464 32.08 6.93 -16.85
C SER A 464 32.75 5.67 -17.38
N ASN A 465 33.67 5.09 -16.61
CA ASN A 465 34.27 3.79 -16.95
C ASN A 465 33.20 2.71 -17.19
N LEU A 466 32.14 2.67 -16.37
CA LEU A 466 30.99 1.76 -16.53
C LEU A 466 30.25 2.01 -17.86
N GLN A 467 29.95 3.26 -18.20
CA GLN A 467 29.28 3.61 -19.46
C GLN A 467 30.12 3.21 -20.69
N ARG A 468 31.46 3.30 -20.61
CA ARG A 468 32.36 2.87 -21.68
C ARG A 468 32.43 1.34 -21.85
N THR A 469 31.81 0.56 -20.96
CA THR A 469 31.68 -0.90 -21.15
C THR A 469 30.58 -1.31 -22.13
N GLY A 470 29.70 -0.38 -22.52
CA GLY A 470 28.60 -0.59 -23.49
C GLY A 470 27.28 0.01 -23.01
N ASP A 471 26.40 0.44 -23.94
CA ASP A 471 25.10 1.04 -23.58
C ASP A 471 24.15 0.09 -22.85
N ASP A 472 24.35 -1.21 -22.99
CA ASP A 472 23.61 -2.27 -22.30
C ASP A 472 24.06 -2.45 -20.83
N TRP A 473 24.98 -1.60 -20.33
CA TRP A 473 25.60 -1.87 -19.05
C TRP A 473 24.59 -1.92 -17.88
N ILE A 474 23.63 -1.00 -17.92
CA ILE A 474 22.54 -0.87 -16.97
C ILE A 474 21.63 -2.09 -17.03
N GLU A 475 21.22 -2.51 -18.24
CA GLU A 475 20.34 -3.66 -18.40
C GLU A 475 20.94 -4.93 -17.78
N ALA A 476 22.22 -5.22 -18.04
CA ALA A 476 22.81 -6.42 -17.45
C ALA A 476 23.00 -6.30 -15.93
N ALA A 477 23.16 -5.08 -15.39
CA ALA A 477 23.16 -4.89 -13.93
C ALA A 477 21.80 -5.29 -13.33
N PHE A 478 20.69 -4.86 -13.94
CA PHE A 478 19.34 -5.27 -13.51
C PHE A 478 19.11 -6.78 -13.65
N ARG A 479 19.56 -7.40 -14.74
CA ARG A 479 19.43 -8.86 -14.93
C ARG A 479 20.26 -9.64 -13.90
N ALA A 480 21.48 -9.21 -13.61
CA ALA A 480 22.31 -9.82 -12.56
C ALA A 480 21.70 -9.66 -11.17
N ALA A 481 21.21 -8.46 -10.84
CA ALA A 481 20.55 -8.21 -9.56
C ALA A 481 19.29 -9.07 -9.39
N ARG A 482 18.47 -9.23 -10.43
CA ARG A 482 17.28 -10.10 -10.39
C ARG A 482 17.65 -11.57 -10.16
N ALA A 483 18.73 -12.04 -10.78
CA ALA A 483 19.19 -13.42 -10.60
C ALA A 483 19.69 -13.67 -9.17
N ALA A 484 20.35 -12.68 -8.55
CA ALA A 484 20.92 -12.80 -7.21
C ALA A 484 19.88 -12.61 -6.09
N ASP A 485 18.93 -11.68 -6.25
CA ASP A 485 17.86 -11.40 -5.31
C ASP A 485 16.50 -11.30 -6.03
N PRO A 486 15.81 -12.44 -6.26
CA PRO A 486 14.58 -12.46 -7.04
C PRO A 486 13.42 -11.77 -6.33
N ASN A 487 13.49 -11.55 -5.01
CA ASN A 487 12.37 -11.03 -4.21
C ASN A 487 12.45 -9.52 -3.96
N ALA A 488 13.65 -8.92 -4.07
CA ALA A 488 13.80 -7.48 -3.92
C ALA A 488 13.20 -6.70 -5.11
N LYS A 489 12.72 -5.49 -4.82
CA LYS A 489 12.39 -4.50 -5.84
C LYS A 489 13.67 -3.93 -6.43
N LEU A 490 13.78 -3.89 -7.75
CA LEU A 490 14.96 -3.38 -8.44
C LEU A 490 14.70 -1.97 -8.97
N CYS A 491 15.40 -0.97 -8.39
CA CYS A 491 15.22 0.43 -8.71
C CYS A 491 16.40 1.01 -9.50
N TYR A 492 16.08 1.93 -10.41
CA TYR A 492 17.02 2.94 -10.90
C TYR A 492 16.91 4.17 -10.00
N ASN A 493 18.02 4.77 -9.55
CA ASN A 493 18.02 5.92 -8.64
C ASN A 493 18.87 7.07 -9.19
N ASP A 494 18.37 8.31 -9.09
CA ASP A 494 19.07 9.49 -9.62
C ASP A 494 18.56 10.80 -9.00
N TYR A 495 19.40 11.84 -9.06
CA TYR A 495 19.03 13.22 -8.73
C TYR A 495 18.73 14.02 -10.00
N ASN A 496 18.11 15.20 -9.85
CA ASN A 496 17.72 16.07 -10.97
C ASN A 496 16.83 15.34 -12.00
N THR A 497 16.04 14.38 -11.52
CA THR A 497 15.01 13.69 -12.32
C THR A 497 13.61 14.06 -11.84
N ASP A 498 13.50 15.12 -11.03
CA ASP A 498 12.31 15.52 -10.29
C ASP A 498 11.37 16.41 -11.13
N ASP A 499 11.90 17.15 -12.12
CA ASP A 499 11.16 18.04 -13.01
C ASP A 499 10.90 17.37 -14.35
N TRP A 500 9.62 17.24 -14.72
CA TRP A 500 9.17 16.57 -15.93
C TRP A 500 9.77 17.17 -17.21
N ASN A 501 10.06 18.47 -17.22
CA ASN A 501 10.52 19.17 -18.41
C ASN A 501 12.03 19.01 -18.65
N GLN A 502 12.78 18.44 -17.70
CA GLN A 502 14.22 18.29 -17.84
C GLN A 502 14.59 17.15 -18.77
N ALA A 503 15.62 17.37 -19.60
CA ALA A 503 16.10 16.38 -20.55
C ALA A 503 16.57 15.10 -19.86
N LYS A 504 17.20 15.21 -18.69
CA LYS A 504 17.61 14.07 -17.86
C LYS A 504 16.41 13.22 -17.43
N THR A 505 15.37 13.84 -16.86
CA THR A 505 14.10 13.18 -16.51
C THR A 505 13.50 12.44 -17.71
N GLN A 506 13.42 13.10 -18.86
CA GLN A 506 12.88 12.51 -20.09
C GLN A 506 13.73 11.34 -20.61
N ALA A 507 15.05 11.40 -20.44
CA ALA A 507 15.93 10.30 -20.85
C ALA A 507 15.80 9.08 -19.94
N VAL A 508 15.70 9.29 -18.63
CA VAL A 508 15.42 8.23 -17.65
C VAL A 508 14.04 7.60 -17.94
N TYR A 509 13.03 8.41 -18.20
CA TYR A 509 11.69 7.94 -18.58
C TYR A 509 11.73 7.02 -19.80
N ARG A 510 12.42 7.42 -20.88
CA ARG A 510 12.56 6.61 -22.09
C ARG A 510 13.31 5.30 -21.83
N MET A 511 14.34 5.31 -20.98
CA MET A 511 15.04 4.08 -20.58
C MET A 511 14.10 3.12 -19.85
N VAL A 512 13.32 3.61 -18.88
CA VAL A 512 12.36 2.77 -18.15
C VAL A 512 11.30 2.23 -19.10
N GLN A 513 10.76 3.06 -19.99
CA GLN A 513 9.80 2.65 -21.01
C GLN A 513 10.36 1.53 -21.91
N ASP A 514 11.58 1.69 -22.41
CA ASP A 514 12.28 0.67 -23.20
C ASP A 514 12.46 -0.63 -22.41
N PHE A 515 12.96 -0.54 -21.18
CA PHE A 515 13.16 -1.69 -20.30
C PHE A 515 11.87 -2.47 -20.05
N LYS A 516 10.77 -1.77 -19.75
CA LYS A 516 9.45 -2.40 -19.59
C LYS A 516 8.98 -3.08 -20.87
N SER A 517 9.21 -2.47 -22.04
CA SER A 517 8.83 -3.04 -23.33
C SER A 517 9.59 -4.32 -23.69
N ARG A 518 10.86 -4.44 -23.25
CA ARG A 518 11.73 -5.59 -23.52
C ARG A 518 11.83 -6.59 -22.36
N GLY A 519 11.05 -6.40 -21.29
CA GLY A 519 11.05 -7.30 -20.13
C GLY A 519 12.36 -7.28 -19.34
N VAL A 520 13.08 -6.15 -19.31
CA VAL A 520 14.19 -5.93 -18.37
C VAL A 520 13.60 -5.78 -16.96
N PRO A 521 14.15 -6.44 -15.92
CA PRO A 521 13.50 -6.53 -14.61
C PRO A 521 13.67 -5.25 -13.78
N ILE A 522 13.03 -4.15 -14.20
CA ILE A 522 12.94 -2.90 -13.44
C ILE A 522 11.56 -2.79 -12.78
N ASP A 523 11.57 -2.60 -11.46
CA ASP A 523 10.34 -2.51 -10.66
C ASP A 523 10.06 -1.09 -10.19
N CYS A 524 11.10 -0.26 -10.07
CA CYS A 524 10.95 1.08 -9.48
C CYS A 524 11.91 2.13 -10.04
N VAL A 525 11.54 3.38 -9.81
CA VAL A 525 12.40 4.56 -9.99
C VAL A 525 12.46 5.32 -8.67
N GLY A 526 13.69 5.52 -8.19
CA GLY A 526 14.03 6.35 -7.04
C GLY A 526 14.33 7.78 -7.49
N PHE A 527 13.71 8.74 -6.82
CA PHE A 527 13.96 10.17 -6.97
C PHE A 527 14.68 10.65 -5.72
N GLN A 528 15.97 11.00 -5.86
CA GLN A 528 16.78 11.43 -4.73
C GLN A 528 16.17 12.67 -4.07
N SER A 529 15.69 13.63 -4.88
CA SER A 529 14.95 14.80 -4.39
C SER A 529 15.73 15.67 -3.41
N HIS A 530 17.01 15.91 -3.72
CA HIS A 530 17.86 16.90 -3.06
C HIS A 530 17.49 18.31 -3.53
N PHE A 531 16.76 19.07 -2.71
CA PHE A 531 16.28 20.41 -3.08
C PHE A 531 17.08 21.52 -2.39
N ASN A 532 17.23 22.65 -3.09
CA ASN A 532 17.87 23.88 -2.61
C ASN A 532 17.38 25.11 -3.39
N PRO A 533 17.82 26.33 -3.06
CA PRO A 533 17.39 27.51 -3.80
C PRO A 533 17.72 27.50 -5.31
N ASN A 534 18.74 26.77 -5.75
CA ASN A 534 19.12 26.63 -7.16
C ASN A 534 18.41 25.46 -7.88
N SER A 535 17.91 24.49 -7.12
CA SER A 535 17.11 23.34 -7.58
C SER A 535 15.90 23.18 -6.65
N PRO A 536 14.89 24.05 -6.76
CA PRO A 536 13.72 24.03 -5.88
C PRO A 536 12.80 22.85 -6.21
N VAL A 537 11.86 22.53 -5.33
CA VAL A 537 10.79 21.56 -5.62
C VAL A 537 10.03 22.03 -6.87
N PRO A 538 10.03 21.25 -7.97
CA PRO A 538 9.42 21.71 -9.21
C PRO A 538 7.89 21.64 -9.11
N SER A 539 7.21 22.59 -9.73
CA SER A 539 5.73 22.67 -9.69
C SER A 539 5.05 21.47 -10.34
N ASN A 540 5.75 20.77 -11.23
CA ASN A 540 5.31 19.54 -11.91
C ASN A 540 5.85 18.25 -11.24
N TYR A 541 6.38 18.31 -10.02
CA TYR A 541 6.96 17.15 -9.31
C TYR A 541 6.01 15.93 -9.29
N ARG A 542 4.73 16.16 -8.95
CA ARG A 542 3.70 15.11 -8.99
C ARG A 542 3.51 14.53 -10.39
N THR A 543 3.53 15.36 -11.42
CA THR A 543 3.42 14.93 -12.83
C THR A 543 4.57 13.99 -13.19
N THR A 544 5.79 14.33 -12.78
CA THR A 544 6.95 13.46 -12.94
C THR A 544 6.71 12.08 -12.32
N LEU A 545 6.36 12.04 -11.02
CA LEU A 545 6.08 10.79 -10.31
C LEU A 545 4.98 9.97 -10.99
N GLN A 546 3.89 10.62 -11.41
CA GLN A 546 2.76 9.97 -12.07
C GLN A 546 3.16 9.36 -13.41
N ASN A 547 3.92 10.08 -14.25
CA ASN A 547 4.31 9.57 -15.55
C ASN A 547 5.17 8.30 -15.45
N PHE A 548 6.10 8.23 -14.49
CA PHE A 548 6.84 7.00 -14.25
C PHE A 548 5.94 5.88 -13.71
N ALA A 549 5.02 6.20 -12.78
CA ALA A 549 4.04 5.23 -12.29
C ALA A 549 3.17 4.62 -13.41
N ASP A 550 2.81 5.42 -14.41
CA ASP A 550 1.99 4.99 -15.56
C ASP A 550 2.73 4.00 -16.47
N LEU A 551 4.06 3.89 -16.38
CA LEU A 551 4.85 2.82 -17.03
C LEU A 551 4.74 1.47 -16.30
N GLY A 552 4.01 1.39 -15.19
CA GLY A 552 3.84 0.17 -14.40
C GLY A 552 5.06 -0.16 -13.53
N VAL A 553 5.80 0.87 -13.09
CA VAL A 553 6.83 0.77 -12.05
C VAL A 553 6.36 1.52 -10.80
N ASP A 554 6.88 1.11 -9.65
CA ASP A 554 6.70 1.86 -8.41
C ASP A 554 7.60 3.11 -8.43
N VAL A 555 7.18 4.20 -7.79
CA VAL A 555 8.03 5.38 -7.58
C VAL A 555 8.35 5.53 -6.09
N GLN A 556 9.55 6.00 -5.78
CA GLN A 556 10.03 6.14 -4.40
C GLN A 556 10.81 7.44 -4.28
N ILE A 557 10.57 8.20 -3.22
CA ILE A 557 11.39 9.35 -2.87
C ILE A 557 12.49 8.82 -1.95
N THR A 558 13.76 8.94 -2.34
CA THR A 558 14.82 8.07 -1.82
C THR A 558 15.83 8.78 -0.93
N GLU A 559 16.06 10.07 -1.13
CA GLU A 559 17.14 10.82 -0.47
C GLU A 559 16.71 12.24 -0.09
N LEU A 560 15.44 12.41 0.30
CA LEU A 560 14.85 13.73 0.49
C LEU A 560 15.61 14.56 1.52
N ASP A 561 16.12 15.70 1.10
CA ASP A 561 16.59 16.77 1.94
C ASP A 561 16.29 18.12 1.26
N ILE A 562 15.92 19.14 2.03
CA ILE A 562 15.50 20.45 1.50
C ILE A 562 16.20 21.53 2.30
N GLU A 563 17.15 22.25 1.71
CA GLU A 563 17.86 23.32 2.41
C GLU A 563 16.92 24.40 2.96
N GLY A 564 17.29 24.96 4.11
CA GLY A 564 16.58 26.07 4.75
C GLY A 564 15.97 25.69 6.10
N SER A 565 15.07 26.53 6.60
CA SER A 565 14.37 26.29 7.87
C SER A 565 13.02 27.01 7.90
N GLY A 566 12.24 26.79 8.96
CA GLY A 566 10.96 27.46 9.17
C GLY A 566 9.88 27.07 8.17
N THR A 567 8.94 27.98 7.94
CA THR A 567 7.70 27.70 7.18
C THR A 567 7.97 27.33 5.72
N ALA A 568 8.88 28.02 5.03
CA ALA A 568 9.17 27.74 3.62
C ALA A 568 9.70 26.31 3.40
N GLN A 569 10.61 25.86 4.27
CA GLN A 569 11.09 24.47 4.25
C GLN A 569 9.92 23.51 4.55
N ALA A 570 9.10 23.82 5.55
CA ALA A 570 7.96 22.99 5.93
C ALA A 570 6.93 22.82 4.80
N ASP A 571 6.63 23.89 4.06
CA ASP A 571 5.71 23.87 2.92
C ASP A 571 6.26 23.05 1.75
N ASN A 572 7.57 23.11 1.49
CA ASN A 572 8.22 22.28 0.49
C ASN A 572 8.17 20.79 0.87
N TYR A 573 8.46 20.46 2.12
CA TYR A 573 8.31 19.09 2.63
C TYR A 573 6.86 18.59 2.52
N ARG A 574 5.88 19.45 2.85
CA ARG A 574 4.45 19.15 2.68
C ARG A 574 4.09 18.90 1.21
N THR A 575 4.62 19.72 0.31
CA THR A 575 4.39 19.61 -1.14
C THR A 575 4.89 18.27 -1.67
N VAL A 576 6.11 17.89 -1.34
CA VAL A 576 6.71 16.60 -1.73
C VAL A 576 5.92 15.43 -1.13
N THR A 577 5.52 15.53 0.14
CA THR A 577 4.72 14.50 0.82
C THR A 577 3.36 14.31 0.14
N ASN A 578 2.64 15.40 -0.14
CA ASN A 578 1.36 15.36 -0.84
C ASN A 578 1.48 14.82 -2.27
N ALA A 579 2.58 15.13 -2.97
CA ALA A 579 2.83 14.57 -4.30
C ALA A 579 2.95 13.05 -4.26
N CYS A 580 3.69 12.49 -3.29
CA CYS A 580 3.75 11.04 -3.09
C CYS A 580 2.39 10.44 -2.70
N LEU A 581 1.67 11.08 -1.76
CA LEU A 581 0.33 10.62 -1.35
C LEU A 581 -0.66 10.57 -2.53
N ALA A 582 -0.54 11.51 -3.46
CA ALA A 582 -1.42 11.62 -4.61
C ALA A 582 -1.11 10.64 -5.77
N VAL A 583 0.03 9.92 -5.71
CA VAL A 583 0.42 8.91 -6.70
C VAL A 583 0.31 7.53 -6.05
N ALA A 584 -0.61 6.70 -6.53
CA ALA A 584 -0.92 5.40 -5.92
C ALA A 584 0.28 4.44 -5.87
N ARG A 585 1.16 4.51 -6.88
CA ARG A 585 2.40 3.72 -6.95
C ARG A 585 3.60 4.40 -6.26
N CYS A 586 3.41 5.54 -5.60
CA CYS A 586 4.45 6.07 -4.73
C CYS A 586 4.46 5.28 -3.42
N THR A 587 5.44 4.40 -3.25
CA THR A 587 5.44 3.40 -2.16
C THR A 587 6.06 3.89 -0.86
N GLY A 588 6.73 5.05 -0.86
CA GLY A 588 7.24 5.67 0.35
C GLY A 588 8.25 6.77 0.10
N MET A 589 8.73 7.33 1.20
CA MET A 589 9.69 8.44 1.24
C MET A 589 10.82 8.14 2.22
N THR A 590 12.05 8.49 1.87
CA THR A 590 13.23 8.41 2.74
C THR A 590 13.88 9.78 2.81
N VAL A 591 14.17 10.26 4.02
CA VAL A 591 14.98 11.48 4.23
C VAL A 591 16.46 11.14 4.38
N TRP A 592 17.36 11.96 3.83
CA TRP A 592 18.80 11.64 3.79
C TRP A 592 19.56 12.03 5.06
N GLY A 593 19.13 11.43 6.17
CA GLY A 593 19.69 11.59 7.51
C GLY A 593 18.61 11.81 8.57
N ILE A 594 19.03 11.84 9.83
CA ILE A 594 18.12 11.99 10.99
C ILE A 594 18.08 13.44 11.48
N ARG A 595 19.17 13.93 12.07
CA ARG A 595 19.31 15.32 12.53
C ARG A 595 20.04 16.17 11.52
N ASP A 596 19.84 17.48 11.52
CA ASP A 596 20.59 18.40 10.67
C ASP A 596 22.12 18.20 10.79
N THR A 597 22.64 17.91 11.99
CA THR A 597 24.06 17.60 12.23
C THR A 597 24.53 16.27 11.63
N ASP A 598 23.59 15.39 11.28
CA ASP A 598 23.88 14.11 10.65
C ASP A 598 23.93 14.19 9.13
N SER A 599 23.47 15.29 8.52
CA SER A 599 23.40 15.47 7.07
C SER A 599 24.78 15.74 6.45
N TRP A 600 25.00 15.23 5.24
CA TRP A 600 26.11 15.64 4.37
C TRP A 600 26.07 17.14 4.01
N ARG A 601 24.93 17.81 4.21
CA ARG A 601 24.69 19.25 4.00
C ARG A 601 24.35 19.96 5.31
N ALA A 602 24.96 19.56 6.42
CA ALA A 602 24.60 20.02 7.76
C ALA A 602 24.51 21.56 7.91
N SER A 603 25.36 22.31 7.22
CA SER A 603 25.34 23.79 7.23
C SER A 603 24.04 24.40 6.70
N ALA A 604 23.29 23.67 5.87
CA ALA A 604 22.05 24.12 5.26
C ALA A 604 20.79 23.65 6.00
N THR A 605 20.96 22.97 7.14
CA THR A 605 19.88 22.48 8.02
C THR A 605 18.71 21.79 7.30
N PRO A 606 18.97 20.76 6.46
CA PRO A 606 17.99 20.36 5.46
C PRO A 606 16.98 19.29 5.92
N LEU A 607 17.06 18.80 7.15
CA LEU A 607 16.33 17.62 7.64
C LEU A 607 15.15 17.97 8.56
N LEU A 608 14.47 16.95 9.10
CA LEU A 608 13.25 17.10 9.91
C LEU A 608 13.53 17.35 11.40
N PHE A 609 14.73 17.04 11.88
CA PHE A 609 15.15 17.24 13.26
C PHE A 609 16.34 18.18 13.33
N ASP A 610 16.37 19.06 14.33
CA ASP A 610 17.54 19.92 14.58
C ASP A 610 18.72 19.12 15.14
N GLY A 611 19.87 19.78 15.32
CA GLY A 611 21.09 19.14 15.83
C GLY A 611 20.95 18.50 17.23
N ASN A 612 19.96 18.92 18.02
CA ASN A 612 19.67 18.37 19.35
C ASN A 612 18.62 17.25 19.30
N GLY A 613 18.11 16.89 18.11
CA GLY A 613 17.08 15.89 17.94
C GLY A 613 15.65 16.39 18.16
N GLN A 614 15.43 17.70 18.23
CA GLN A 614 14.09 18.27 18.36
C GLN A 614 13.40 18.36 17.00
N LYS A 615 12.07 18.18 16.99
CA LYS A 615 11.24 18.21 15.78
C LYS A 615 11.17 19.64 15.23
N LYS A 616 11.46 19.82 13.93
CA LYS A 616 11.33 21.12 13.23
C LYS A 616 9.92 21.33 12.69
N ALA A 617 9.61 22.53 12.21
CA ALA A 617 8.36 22.82 11.50
C ALA A 617 8.14 21.87 10.30
N ALA A 618 9.21 21.49 9.62
CA ALA A 618 9.18 20.50 8.54
C ALA A 618 8.69 19.12 9.01
N TYR A 619 9.12 18.64 10.18
CA TYR A 619 8.61 17.40 10.76
C TYR A 619 7.09 17.45 10.90
N THR A 620 6.57 18.53 11.50
CA THR A 620 5.13 18.68 11.75
C THR A 620 4.37 18.73 10.44
N ALA A 621 4.89 19.45 9.43
CA ALA A 621 4.23 19.54 8.14
C ALA A 621 4.14 18.20 7.39
N VAL A 622 5.19 17.38 7.45
CA VAL A 622 5.16 16.00 6.93
C VAL A 622 4.15 15.15 7.71
N LEU A 623 4.21 15.18 9.04
CA LEU A 623 3.32 14.38 9.88
C LEU A 623 1.85 14.73 9.66
N ASP A 624 1.52 16.03 9.57
CA ASP A 624 0.18 16.52 9.29
C ASP A 624 -0.29 16.02 7.91
N ALA A 625 0.54 16.17 6.88
CA ALA A 625 0.20 15.72 5.53
C ALA A 625 -0.09 14.21 5.48
N LEU A 626 0.74 13.40 6.13
CA LEU A 626 0.55 11.94 6.22
C LEU A 626 -0.74 11.58 6.96
N ASN A 627 -1.16 12.38 7.94
CA ASN A 627 -2.38 12.18 8.72
C ASN A 627 -3.65 12.75 8.07
N GLY A 628 -3.57 13.27 6.84
CA GLY A 628 -4.71 13.92 6.18
C GLY A 628 -5.05 15.29 6.74
N GLY A 629 -4.13 15.89 7.53
CA GLY A 629 -4.23 17.25 8.02
C GLY A 629 -4.16 18.25 6.88
N THR A 630 -5.31 18.80 6.52
CA THR A 630 -5.41 20.07 5.79
C THR A 630 -5.71 21.19 6.78
N THR A 631 -4.76 22.11 6.98
CA THR A 631 -5.02 23.40 7.64
C THR A 631 -4.21 24.50 6.93
N PRO A 632 -4.67 25.77 7.01
CA PRO A 632 -4.98 26.65 5.88
C PRO A 632 -3.77 27.47 5.41
N PRO A 633 -3.83 28.12 4.24
CA PRO A 633 -2.90 29.19 3.91
C PRO A 633 -2.92 30.30 4.99
N PRO A 634 -1.81 31.02 5.21
CA PRO A 634 -1.70 32.01 6.29
C PRO A 634 -2.82 33.07 6.22
N THR A 635 -3.39 33.38 7.38
CA THR A 635 -4.35 34.47 7.60
C THR A 635 -3.87 35.81 7.05
N THR A 636 -4.62 36.38 6.12
CA THR A 636 -4.87 37.82 6.08
C THR A 636 -6.32 38.08 6.46
N THR A 637 -6.48 38.94 7.46
CA THR A 637 -7.73 39.40 8.07
C THR A 637 -8.70 39.93 7.02
N THR A 638 -9.98 39.50 7.04
CA THR A 638 -11.18 40.37 7.18
C THR A 638 -12.50 39.66 6.82
N THR A 639 -13.41 39.64 7.81
CA THR A 639 -14.89 39.77 7.76
C THR A 639 -15.76 38.72 7.02
N PRO A 640 -16.87 38.22 7.61
CA PRO A 640 -17.68 37.13 7.03
C PRO A 640 -18.54 37.58 5.83
N PRO A 641 -18.78 36.74 4.80
CA PRO A 641 -19.70 37.07 3.71
C PRO A 641 -21.15 36.57 3.97
N PRO A 642 -22.18 37.19 3.33
CA PRO A 642 -23.61 36.87 3.50
C PRO A 642 -24.08 35.70 2.60
N PRO A 643 -25.35 35.22 2.73
CA PRO A 643 -25.81 33.95 2.16
C PRO A 643 -25.96 33.98 0.63
N THR A 644 -25.62 32.87 -0.03
CA THR A 644 -25.86 32.62 -1.47
C THR A 644 -27.31 32.27 -1.76
N THR A 645 -27.95 33.02 -2.67
CA THR A 645 -29.24 32.73 -3.27
C THR A 645 -29.10 31.78 -4.46
N THR A 646 -29.92 30.72 -4.49
CA THR A 646 -30.11 29.85 -5.65
C THR A 646 -31.49 30.12 -6.23
N THR A 647 -31.58 30.63 -7.45
CA THR A 647 -32.85 30.72 -8.19
C THR A 647 -32.92 29.64 -9.25
N THR A 648 -34.06 28.95 -9.32
CA THR A 648 -34.37 27.90 -10.30
C THR A 648 -35.03 28.54 -11.54
N PRO A 649 -34.57 28.28 -12.79
CA PRO A 649 -35.26 28.78 -13.99
C PRO A 649 -36.29 27.78 -14.60
N PRO A 650 -37.22 28.24 -15.49
CA PRO A 650 -38.39 27.49 -16.00
C PRO A 650 -38.08 26.53 -17.18
N PRO A 651 -39.08 25.75 -17.66
CA PRO A 651 -38.88 24.68 -18.66
C PRO A 651 -38.47 25.24 -20.03
N GLY A 652 -37.37 24.76 -20.58
CA GLY A 652 -36.82 25.13 -21.90
C GLY A 652 -35.50 25.90 -21.87
N GLY A 653 -34.96 26.22 -20.69
CA GLY A 653 -33.66 26.88 -20.52
C GLY A 653 -32.49 25.90 -20.34
N CYS A 654 -31.26 26.39 -20.53
CA CYS A 654 -30.06 25.68 -20.11
C CYS A 654 -29.51 26.29 -18.80
N THR A 655 -28.75 25.49 -18.06
CA THR A 655 -28.04 25.92 -16.85
C THR A 655 -26.55 25.70 -17.04
N GLY A 656 -25.73 26.73 -16.78
CA GLY A 656 -24.28 26.64 -16.77
C GLY A 656 -23.76 26.59 -15.33
N THR A 657 -23.06 25.52 -14.96
CA THR A 657 -22.44 25.39 -13.63
C THR A 657 -20.93 25.59 -13.74
N TYR A 658 -20.42 26.65 -13.12
CA TYR A 658 -18.98 26.94 -13.06
C TYR A 658 -18.27 26.12 -11.98
N LEU A 659 -17.08 25.62 -12.33
CA LEU A 659 -16.14 24.99 -11.43
C LEU A 659 -14.73 25.51 -11.72
N LYS A 660 -14.02 25.98 -10.69
CA LYS A 660 -12.58 26.22 -10.77
C LYS A 660 -11.86 24.89 -10.59
N THR A 661 -11.23 24.39 -11.65
CA THR A 661 -10.64 23.04 -11.67
C THR A 661 -9.19 23.01 -11.24
N ALA A 662 -8.49 24.14 -11.32
CA ALA A 662 -7.14 24.34 -10.80
C ALA A 662 -6.86 25.83 -10.58
N GLU A 663 -5.97 26.18 -9.65
CA GLU A 663 -5.49 27.55 -9.40
C GLU A 663 -3.99 27.53 -9.09
N TRP A 664 -3.25 28.52 -9.59
CA TRP A 664 -1.81 28.72 -9.37
C TRP A 664 -1.48 30.22 -9.33
N ASN A 665 -0.23 30.56 -8.98
CA ASN A 665 0.20 31.92 -8.62
C ASN A 665 -0.17 33.05 -9.59
N VAL A 666 -0.37 32.76 -10.88
CA VAL A 666 -0.71 33.77 -11.89
C VAL A 666 -1.95 33.41 -12.71
N GLY A 667 -2.57 32.25 -12.48
CA GLY A 667 -3.70 31.80 -13.28
C GLY A 667 -4.56 30.71 -12.64
N PHE A 668 -5.67 30.39 -13.28
CA PHE A 668 -6.55 29.29 -12.90
C PHE A 668 -7.19 28.66 -14.13
N ASN A 669 -7.61 27.40 -14.00
CA ASN A 669 -8.49 26.75 -14.96
C ASN A 669 -9.94 26.83 -14.47
N GLY A 670 -10.83 27.23 -15.37
CA GLY A 670 -12.27 27.22 -15.16
C GLY A 670 -12.95 26.26 -16.13
N GLN A 671 -14.01 25.62 -15.66
CA GLN A 671 -14.86 24.76 -16.45
C GLN A 671 -16.32 25.16 -16.24
N VAL A 672 -17.11 25.12 -17.31
CA VAL A 672 -18.56 25.30 -17.24
C VAL A 672 -19.22 24.05 -17.82
N THR A 673 -20.08 23.43 -17.02
CA THR A 673 -20.92 22.31 -17.45
C THR A 673 -22.30 22.84 -17.81
N VAL A 674 -22.76 22.58 -19.03
CA VAL A 674 -24.10 22.96 -19.49
C VAL A 674 -25.05 21.79 -19.37
N THR A 675 -26.21 22.04 -18.77
CA THR A 675 -27.32 21.09 -18.66
C THR A 675 -28.61 21.71 -19.21
N GLY A 676 -29.56 20.89 -19.65
CA GLY A 676 -30.88 21.34 -20.12
C GLY A 676 -31.02 21.59 -21.63
N SER A 677 -29.93 21.84 -22.38
CA SER A 677 -29.94 21.91 -23.85
C SER A 677 -28.59 21.50 -24.44
N ASN A 678 -28.60 20.94 -25.66
CA ASN A 678 -27.40 20.71 -26.49
C ASN A 678 -27.14 21.85 -27.49
N ASN A 679 -28.11 22.74 -27.69
CA ASN A 679 -27.96 23.99 -28.42
C ASN A 679 -28.06 25.14 -27.41
N TRP A 680 -26.93 25.59 -26.90
CA TRP A 680 -26.83 26.55 -25.81
C TRP A 680 -26.01 27.77 -26.21
N VAL A 681 -26.31 28.91 -25.57
CA VAL A 681 -25.49 30.11 -25.59
C VAL A 681 -25.10 30.41 -24.15
N LEU A 682 -23.79 30.34 -23.88
CA LEU A 682 -23.21 30.68 -22.60
C LEU A 682 -22.64 32.09 -22.65
N THR A 683 -23.02 32.95 -21.71
CA THR A 683 -22.35 34.23 -21.50
C THR A 683 -21.54 34.13 -20.21
N ILE A 684 -20.21 34.28 -20.33
CA ILE A 684 -19.27 34.24 -19.22
C ILE A 684 -18.64 35.62 -19.08
N THR A 685 -18.79 36.25 -17.91
CA THR A 685 -18.18 37.56 -17.63
C THR A 685 -17.01 37.39 -16.67
N PHE A 686 -15.83 37.75 -17.16
CA PHE A 686 -14.56 37.81 -16.44
C PHE A 686 -14.37 39.20 -15.82
N HIS A 687 -13.49 39.31 -14.83
CA HIS A 687 -13.27 40.56 -14.10
C HIS A 687 -11.86 41.09 -14.34
N ALA A 688 -11.70 42.36 -14.69
CA ALA A 688 -10.38 42.98 -14.82
C ALA A 688 -9.54 42.79 -13.53
N PRO A 689 -8.23 42.45 -13.63
CA PRO A 689 -7.40 42.34 -14.83
C PRO A 689 -7.29 40.90 -15.41
N GLN A 690 -8.27 40.03 -15.20
CA GLN A 690 -8.26 38.67 -15.73
C GLN A 690 -8.17 38.64 -17.26
N LYS A 691 -7.37 37.73 -17.80
CA LYS A 691 -7.29 37.45 -19.25
C LYS A 691 -7.41 35.97 -19.51
N VAL A 692 -8.33 35.56 -20.37
CA VAL A 692 -8.35 34.18 -20.85
C VAL A 692 -7.20 33.98 -21.84
N ILE A 693 -6.34 33.02 -21.53
CA ILE A 693 -5.12 32.70 -22.30
C ILE A 693 -5.18 31.31 -22.94
N GLY A 694 -6.22 30.53 -22.63
CA GLY A 694 -6.47 29.22 -23.23
C GLY A 694 -7.96 28.89 -23.17
N SER A 695 -8.46 28.15 -24.15
CA SER A 695 -9.87 27.74 -24.21
C SER A 695 -10.04 26.45 -25.00
N TRP A 696 -11.06 25.66 -24.67
CA TRP A 696 -11.38 24.41 -25.37
C TRP A 696 -12.89 24.08 -25.30
N ASN A 697 -13.32 23.26 -26.26
CA ASN A 697 -14.68 22.70 -26.39
C ASN A 697 -15.83 23.71 -26.61
N TYR A 698 -15.54 24.90 -27.15
CA TYR A 698 -16.56 25.83 -27.62
C TYR A 698 -16.07 26.67 -28.81
N THR A 699 -17.01 27.29 -29.52
CA THR A 699 -16.76 28.43 -30.40
C THR A 699 -17.29 29.69 -29.73
N GLY A 700 -16.50 30.76 -29.65
CA GLY A 700 -16.93 31.94 -28.91
C GLY A 700 -16.43 33.26 -29.47
N THR A 701 -17.16 34.31 -29.13
CA THR A 701 -16.88 35.71 -29.49
C THR A 701 -16.74 36.55 -28.23
N TRP A 702 -15.83 37.52 -28.26
CA TRP A 702 -15.59 38.45 -27.17
C TRP A 702 -16.27 39.79 -27.45
N ASP A 703 -16.69 40.47 -26.39
CA ASP A 703 -17.10 41.87 -26.48
C ASP A 703 -15.90 42.80 -26.70
N SER A 704 -16.17 44.08 -26.96
CA SER A 704 -15.12 45.08 -27.21
C SER A 704 -14.20 45.33 -26.01
N THR A 705 -14.61 44.94 -24.80
CA THR A 705 -13.81 45.09 -23.58
C THR A 705 -12.87 43.90 -23.34
N GLY A 706 -13.14 42.73 -23.95
CA GLY A 706 -12.37 41.50 -23.77
C GLY A 706 -12.68 40.77 -22.46
N TYR A 707 -13.76 41.12 -21.77
CA TYR A 707 -14.15 40.53 -20.48
C TYR A 707 -15.46 39.75 -20.56
N VAL A 708 -16.24 39.87 -21.63
CA VAL A 708 -17.47 39.09 -21.80
C VAL A 708 -17.30 38.13 -22.98
N LEU A 709 -17.33 36.84 -22.66
CA LEU A 709 -17.28 35.75 -23.64
C LEU A 709 -18.69 35.23 -23.90
N THR A 710 -19.11 35.22 -25.17
CA THR A 710 -20.28 34.48 -25.63
C THR A 710 -19.83 33.17 -26.29
N ALA A 711 -20.09 32.03 -25.65
CA ALA A 711 -19.70 30.70 -26.11
C ALA A 711 -20.91 29.90 -26.63
N ARG A 712 -20.69 29.11 -27.68
CA ARG A 712 -21.65 28.21 -28.33
C ARG A 712 -21.03 26.81 -28.53
N PRO A 713 -21.85 25.73 -28.58
CA PRO A 713 -21.34 24.38 -28.77
C PRO A 713 -20.66 24.24 -30.13
N ASN A 714 -19.53 23.52 -30.16
CA ASN A 714 -18.76 23.25 -31.39
C ASN A 714 -18.73 21.76 -31.77
N GLY A 715 -19.58 20.94 -31.14
CA GLY A 715 -19.64 19.48 -31.32
C GLY A 715 -18.84 18.66 -30.29
N SER A 716 -18.01 19.28 -29.44
CA SER A 716 -17.17 18.59 -28.44
C SER A 716 -17.84 18.37 -27.07
N GLY A 717 -19.18 18.28 -27.03
CA GLY A 717 -19.95 18.06 -25.80
C GLY A 717 -20.36 19.34 -25.05
N ASN A 718 -20.99 19.17 -23.88
CA ASN A 718 -21.56 20.26 -23.07
C ASN A 718 -20.67 20.68 -21.89
N VAL A 719 -19.37 20.38 -21.98
CA VAL A 719 -18.38 20.74 -20.96
C VAL A 719 -17.30 21.56 -21.62
N ILE A 720 -17.24 22.83 -21.24
CA ILE A 720 -16.30 23.79 -21.82
C ILE A 720 -15.30 24.25 -20.78
N GLY A 721 -14.11 24.65 -21.21
CA GLY A 721 -13.11 25.15 -20.28
C GLY A 721 -12.23 26.25 -20.82
N PHE A 722 -11.60 26.94 -19.90
CA PHE A 722 -10.74 28.08 -20.15
C PHE A 722 -9.64 28.19 -19.11
N THR A 723 -8.49 28.69 -19.53
CA THR A 723 -7.37 29.06 -18.66
C THR A 723 -7.31 30.57 -18.56
N VAL A 724 -7.32 31.09 -17.33
CA VAL A 724 -7.29 32.52 -17.03
C VAL A 724 -5.98 32.88 -16.38
N GLN A 725 -5.30 33.90 -16.90
CA GLN A 725 -4.29 34.65 -16.17
C GLN A 725 -5.00 35.70 -15.31
N HIS A 726 -4.94 35.58 -13.99
CA HIS A 726 -5.85 36.33 -13.12
C HIS A 726 -5.36 37.74 -12.76
N GLY A 727 -4.06 38.01 -12.93
CA GLY A 727 -3.46 39.33 -12.69
C GLY A 727 -3.70 39.89 -11.28
N GLY A 728 -3.87 38.99 -10.30
CA GLY A 728 -4.24 39.33 -8.92
C GLY A 728 -5.74 39.27 -8.59
N ASN A 729 -6.65 39.14 -9.57
CA ASN A 729 -8.10 39.04 -9.32
C ASN A 729 -8.62 37.61 -9.49
N LEU A 730 -8.88 36.92 -8.38
CA LEU A 730 -9.36 35.53 -8.35
C LEU A 730 -10.89 35.36 -8.40
N THR A 731 -11.64 36.45 -8.58
CA THR A 731 -13.10 36.44 -8.59
C THR A 731 -13.61 35.46 -9.65
N ALA A 732 -14.48 34.54 -9.26
CA ALA A 732 -15.06 33.58 -10.18
C ALA A 732 -15.82 34.31 -11.30
N PRO A 733 -15.65 33.92 -12.57
CA PRO A 733 -16.46 34.47 -13.65
C PRO A 733 -17.94 34.19 -13.42
N THR A 734 -18.81 35.15 -13.75
CA THR A 734 -20.25 34.92 -13.72
C THR A 734 -20.68 34.20 -14.98
N VAL A 735 -21.61 33.23 -14.84
CA VAL A 735 -22.06 32.38 -15.93
C VAL A 735 -23.57 32.49 -16.04
N THR A 736 -24.04 32.79 -17.25
CA THR A 736 -25.46 32.71 -17.61
C THR A 736 -25.62 31.84 -18.86
N CYS A 737 -26.76 31.18 -18.99
CA CYS A 737 -27.04 30.25 -20.09
C CYS A 737 -28.44 30.51 -20.65
N SER A 738 -28.56 30.54 -21.98
CA SER A 738 -29.84 30.55 -22.69
C SER A 738 -29.87 29.48 -23.78
N ALA A 739 -31.06 28.96 -24.10
CA ALA A 739 -31.23 28.08 -25.25
C ALA A 739 -30.90 28.87 -26.54
N GLY A 740 -30.13 28.24 -27.44
CA GLY A 740 -29.53 28.87 -28.61
C GLY A 740 -30.26 28.69 -29.92
#